data_AF-A0A536GQT4-F1
#
_entry.id   AF-A0A536GQT4-F1
#
_cell.length_a   1.000
_cell.length_b   1.000
_cell.length_c   1.000
_cell.angle_alpha   90.00
_cell.angle_beta   90.00
_cell.angle_gamma   90.00
#
_symmetry.space_group_name_H-M   'P 1'
#
loop_
_entity.id
_entity.type
_entity.pdbx_description
1 polymer ?
#
loop_
_entity_poly.entity_id
_entity_poly.type
_entity_poly.pdbx_seq_one_letter_code
_entity_poly.pdbx_strand_id
1 'polypeptide(L)'
;MTNREIAQKLFISARTSEYHVEQIRNKLGFHTRSQIAAWAAAANGNAAPATRPMAAGAASRLEPRARANRMVALGLLGALVATVGGAMYLITRPASQGPNALETVVQLDANNGRVLATVPNDTHGSALATGDGSVWEISYGDGTLLKIDNTTRAVVGHFRVPGNAPPVGVAVGPEAVWVTTAFGEESLERFDPKTGRWQPPTRLASGLEGVAYGMGAVWVADKDDDLVFRVDPATDIVTARIPVGEGPEGIAVGAGAVWVANAVGKSVSRIDTGSATVTATIGLTSVPSAIAGGENAVWVVSEAGNRLIRIDPATDAEDGVDFGIGPSAVAARGQSVWVAEGASGHVSRIDAESLKALATMSVAGTVDGIATDGHSVWLTSHVLSDPPAAESALPRGGTLRVAVPIWEPSELASSTAKDDALDPQVSGGTLDSSEILRCCLVRTLTSHVGMNYREGGAVLRPDLALGLPNQSADGLTWTFRIRPGLNYAPPLQRTEITAADFIRSLQRDARLAQSTTYSVITGYDAYAHGGGNPTSISGLEAPDRYTLVVHLDHVATDLPARFALPESGPIPPSPVDLNAPFGVATGHDSGYGRFLVSSGPYMIEGSAEVDFSQPATQLQPTSGFDPGRTLVLVRNPSWRPALDHLRPAYLGRLQFAMGMSDDKAAELLDGGLADLILHGAPPPQVMPWLIQKFDANPRLGQVQVNERDFQRAIEMNLAIPPFDDVHVRRAVNYILDKRALIDAHGGGRTGAIMSHYNIDSLEDGALSGYRPYGTPDDMGSIELAMNEMKQSRYDPARSGMCSASVCKHVLAATIPMGTTLFPRLYGGFPHLGALITGDLSKIGITLDVESTRAISDQTGNPAARIPLDLTLGIGVNWMSASSAFSTDFSSQAVSGSLVGATSDQLRAWGYSVASVPNIDSRIDECMLSSERQNQCWIALDVYVMEKLVPMAPYLTENVIDVVPKRVVHYSFDQSSDEAALDQIAVAG
;
A
#
# COMPACT_ATOMS: atom_id res chain seq x y z
N MET A 1 27.52 41.81 9.68
CA MET A 1 26.28 41.11 9.30
C MET A 1 25.84 40.25 10.47
N THR A 2 24.54 40.15 10.71
CA THR A 2 23.93 39.24 11.69
C THR A 2 23.87 37.81 11.15
N ASN A 3 23.76 36.78 12.01
CA ASN A 3 23.65 35.38 11.58
C ASN A 3 22.47 35.16 10.62
N ARG A 4 21.38 35.93 10.80
CA ARG A 4 20.21 35.95 9.92
C ARG A 4 20.52 36.47 8.51
N GLU A 5 21.32 37.52 8.39
CA GLU A 5 21.74 38.06 7.09
C GLU A 5 22.76 37.17 6.36
N ILE A 6 23.58 36.41 7.11
CA ILE A 6 24.52 35.43 6.56
C ILE A 6 23.76 34.20 6.06
N ALA A 7 22.80 33.69 6.84
CA ALA A 7 21.97 32.56 6.46
C ALA A 7 21.15 32.83 5.19
N GLN A 8 20.61 34.04 5.04
CA GLN A 8 19.86 34.43 3.84
C GLN A 8 20.73 34.49 2.57
N LYS A 9 22.02 34.83 2.69
CA LYS A 9 22.96 34.80 1.55
C LYS A 9 23.53 33.42 1.24
N LEU A 10 23.50 32.50 2.20
CA LEU A 10 23.96 31.12 2.06
C LEU A 10 22.82 30.11 1.87
N PHE A 11 21.59 30.59 1.66
CA PHE A 11 20.37 29.77 1.53
C PHE A 11 20.16 28.78 2.69
N ILE A 12 20.59 29.17 3.90
CA ILE A 12 20.38 28.39 5.13
C ILE A 12 19.07 28.85 5.76
N SER A 13 18.24 27.90 6.19
CA SER A 13 16.99 28.16 6.92
C SER A 13 17.20 29.10 8.11
N ALA A 14 16.29 30.05 8.29
CA ALA A 14 16.35 31.00 9.40
C ALA A 14 16.32 30.30 10.78
N ARG A 15 15.68 29.12 10.88
CA ARG A 15 15.56 28.31 12.12
C ARG A 15 16.86 27.62 12.52
N THR A 16 17.74 27.30 11.57
CA THR A 16 19.03 26.62 11.84
C THR A 16 20.24 27.56 11.67
N SER A 17 19.96 28.84 11.38
CA SER A 17 20.96 29.85 11.04
C SER A 17 22.05 30.04 12.09
N GLU A 18 21.71 29.93 13.38
CA GLU A 18 22.68 30.13 14.46
C GLU A 18 23.68 28.98 14.52
N TYR A 19 23.20 27.73 14.48
CA TYR A 19 24.02 26.53 14.50
C TYR A 19 24.89 26.39 13.23
N HIS A 20 24.30 26.56 12.05
CA HIS A 20 25.05 26.39 10.79
C HIS A 20 26.08 27.50 10.56
N VAL A 21 25.77 28.75 10.94
CA VAL A 21 26.75 29.84 10.84
C VAL A 21 27.91 29.61 11.81
N GLU A 22 27.67 29.05 13.01
CA GLU A 22 28.76 28.66 13.92
C GLU A 22 29.60 27.50 13.40
N GLN A 23 28.98 26.48 12.81
CA GLN A 23 29.71 25.36 12.17
C GLN A 23 30.57 25.83 11.00
N ILE A 24 30.05 26.72 10.16
CA ILE A 24 30.80 27.32 9.05
C ILE A 24 31.94 28.20 9.56
N ARG A 25 31.70 29.00 10.61
CA ARG A 25 32.72 29.85 11.23
C ARG A 25 33.89 29.01 11.79
N ASN A 26 33.57 27.89 12.45
CA ASN A 26 34.56 26.96 12.98
C ASN A 26 35.33 26.24 11.86
N LYS A 27 34.66 25.79 10.79
CA LYS A 27 35.31 25.18 9.61
C LYS A 27 36.25 26.15 8.88
N LEU A 28 35.94 27.44 8.88
CA LEU A 28 36.78 28.49 8.29
C LEU A 28 37.88 29.02 9.25
N GLY A 29 38.02 28.42 10.45
CA GLY A 29 39.07 28.77 11.42
C GLY A 29 38.87 30.11 12.13
N PHE A 30 37.67 30.69 12.07
CA PHE A 30 37.35 31.94 12.76
C PHE A 30 36.73 31.65 14.13
N HIS A 31 37.36 32.11 15.19
CA HIS A 31 36.92 31.84 16.57
C HIS A 31 36.47 33.10 17.30
N THR A 32 36.65 34.29 16.72
CA THR A 32 36.22 35.56 17.30
C THR A 32 35.61 36.50 16.24
N ARG A 33 34.68 37.37 16.68
CA ARG A 33 34.07 38.40 15.82
C ARG A 33 35.12 39.38 15.25
N SER A 34 36.24 39.57 15.94
CA SER A 34 37.38 40.39 15.51
C SER A 34 38.12 39.81 14.30
N GLN A 35 38.25 38.48 14.22
CA GLN A 35 38.86 37.81 13.07
C GLN A 35 37.97 37.91 11.81
N ILE A 36 36.66 37.79 11.98
CA ILE A 36 35.69 38.00 10.89
C ILE A 36 35.73 39.47 10.42
N ALA A 37 35.82 40.42 11.35
CA ALA A 37 35.90 41.85 11.01
C ALA A 37 37.20 42.20 10.27
N ALA A 38 38.34 41.59 10.63
CA ALA A 38 39.62 41.77 9.93
C ALA A 38 39.60 41.16 8.51
N TRP A 39 38.97 39.99 8.34
CA TRP A 39 38.78 39.36 7.03
C TRP A 39 37.82 40.18 6.13
N ALA A 40 36.71 40.67 6.69
CA ALA A 40 35.74 41.48 5.96
C ALA A 40 36.26 42.89 5.61
N ALA A 41 37.12 43.48 6.45
CA ALA A 41 37.79 44.76 6.17
C ALA A 41 38.84 44.63 5.05
N ALA A 42 39.45 43.45 4.88
CA ALA A 42 40.34 43.14 3.76
C ALA A 42 39.58 42.92 2.44
N ALA A 43 38.30 42.54 2.49
CA ALA A 43 37.48 42.22 1.33
C ALA A 43 36.73 43.42 0.72
N ASN A 44 36.51 44.51 1.46
CA ASN A 44 35.69 45.65 1.03
C ASN A 44 36.43 46.99 1.10
N GLY A 45 37.40 47.18 0.23
CA GLY A 45 37.85 48.51 -0.17
C GLY A 45 37.03 49.03 -1.35
N ASN A 46 35.90 49.71 -1.09
CA ASN A 46 35.46 50.96 -1.78
C ASN A 46 34.02 51.39 -1.45
N ALA A 47 33.94 52.59 -0.87
CA ALA A 47 32.96 53.69 -1.02
C ALA A 47 31.45 53.53 -0.73
N ALA A 48 30.96 54.40 0.17
CA ALA A 48 29.58 54.89 0.36
C ALA A 48 29.39 56.28 -0.36
N PRO A 49 28.33 57.12 -0.18
CA PRO A 49 27.08 57.02 0.62
C PRO A 49 25.77 57.69 0.05
N ALA A 50 24.68 57.63 0.86
CA ALA A 50 23.57 58.61 1.07
C ALA A 50 22.44 58.77 0.00
N THR A 51 21.12 59.02 0.23
CA THR A 51 20.25 59.47 1.37
C THR A 51 18.72 59.43 1.03
N ARG A 52 17.84 58.99 1.97
CA ARG A 52 16.52 59.52 2.53
C ARG A 52 15.42 60.26 1.67
N PRO A 53 14.13 60.49 2.13
CA PRO A 53 13.00 59.60 2.56
C PRO A 53 11.54 60.11 2.19
N MET A 54 10.47 59.50 2.77
CA MET A 54 9.05 59.98 3.01
C MET A 54 8.03 59.99 1.83
N ALA A 55 6.68 59.82 1.93
CA ALA A 55 5.69 59.75 3.02
C ALA A 55 4.29 59.17 2.58
N ALA A 56 3.44 58.97 3.61
CA ALA A 56 2.02 58.64 3.80
C ALA A 56 0.88 59.15 2.86
N GLY A 57 -0.29 58.49 3.00
CA GLY A 57 -1.66 58.99 2.74
C GLY A 57 -2.66 57.83 2.52
N ALA A 58 -3.48 57.39 3.49
CA ALA A 58 -4.74 57.95 4.05
C ALA A 58 -6.03 57.56 3.29
N ALA A 59 -6.97 57.01 4.07
CA ALA A 59 -8.29 56.41 3.81
C ALA A 59 -9.35 57.21 3.03
N SER A 60 -10.35 56.50 2.50
CA SER A 60 -11.77 56.83 2.75
C SER A 60 -12.71 55.62 2.58
N ARG A 61 -13.63 55.47 3.54
CA ARG A 61 -14.83 54.61 3.53
C ARG A 61 -15.95 55.32 2.76
N LEU A 62 -16.92 54.57 2.23
CA LEU A 62 -18.36 54.88 2.31
C LEU A 62 -19.21 53.68 1.83
N GLU A 63 -20.11 53.24 2.70
CA GLU A 63 -21.29 52.38 2.50
C GLU A 63 -22.50 53.20 3.03
N PRO A 64 -23.78 52.73 3.04
CA PRO A 64 -24.58 51.89 2.13
C PRO A 64 -26.05 52.43 1.99
N ARG A 65 -26.94 51.72 1.26
CA ARG A 65 -28.43 51.54 1.49
C ARG A 65 -29.11 50.95 0.24
N ALA A 66 -29.74 49.76 0.29
CA ALA A 66 -31.16 49.46 0.63
C ALA A 66 -32.19 49.98 -0.42
N ARG A 67 -33.27 49.31 -0.88
CA ARG A 67 -34.13 48.24 -0.34
C ARG A 67 -35.22 47.86 -1.39
N ALA A 68 -35.71 46.61 -1.32
CA ALA A 68 -37.12 46.17 -1.48
C ALA A 68 -37.76 46.15 -2.90
N ASN A 69 -38.66 45.23 -3.33
CA ASN A 69 -39.71 44.44 -2.64
C ASN A 69 -40.39 43.40 -3.59
N ARG A 70 -40.73 42.19 -3.06
CA ARG A 70 -42.04 41.44 -3.11
C ARG A 70 -42.61 40.90 -4.46
N MET A 71 -43.38 39.79 -4.58
CA MET A 71 -44.11 38.86 -3.66
C MET A 71 -44.67 37.61 -4.42
N VAL A 72 -44.72 36.42 -3.76
CA VAL A 72 -45.86 35.47 -3.52
C VAL A 72 -46.53 34.73 -4.73
N ALA A 73 -46.72 33.40 -4.74
CA ALA A 73 -47.79 32.70 -3.98
C ALA A 73 -47.63 31.16 -3.80
N LEU A 74 -48.19 30.70 -2.67
CA LEU A 74 -48.37 29.33 -2.14
C LEU A 74 -49.54 28.57 -2.79
N GLY A 75 -49.52 27.24 -2.65
CA GLY A 75 -50.71 26.37 -2.59
C GLY A 75 -50.48 25.17 -1.66
N LEU A 76 -51.23 25.11 -0.55
CA LEU A 76 -51.26 24.08 0.50
C LEU A 76 -52.47 23.15 0.32
N LEU A 77 -52.33 21.87 0.69
CA LEU A 77 -53.33 20.97 1.34
C LEU A 77 -52.61 19.62 1.57
N GLY A 78 -52.71 18.84 2.65
CA GLY A 78 -53.53 18.81 3.87
C GLY A 78 -53.30 17.43 4.51
N ALA A 79 -53.20 17.37 5.84
CA ALA A 79 -52.78 16.21 6.64
C ALA A 79 -53.87 15.15 6.91
N LEU A 80 -53.46 13.88 7.10
CA LEU A 80 -53.95 12.79 8.01
C LEU A 80 -53.41 11.45 7.45
N VAL A 81 -52.72 10.51 8.14
CA VAL A 81 -53.08 9.74 9.34
C VAL A 81 -51.80 9.06 9.88
N ALA A 82 -51.62 9.09 11.21
CA ALA A 82 -50.65 8.31 11.97
C ALA A 82 -51.03 6.81 12.02
N THR A 83 -50.06 5.93 12.27
CA THR A 83 -50.11 4.47 12.48
C THR A 83 -49.93 3.56 11.26
N VAL A 84 -48.67 3.34 10.85
CA VAL A 84 -48.00 2.02 10.81
C VAL A 84 -46.50 2.28 11.03
N GLY A 85 -46.09 2.40 12.29
CA GLY A 85 -44.68 2.37 12.67
C GLY A 85 -44.27 0.93 12.85
N GLY A 86 -43.46 0.41 11.92
CA GLY A 86 -42.99 -0.97 11.90
C GLY A 86 -43.32 -1.64 10.56
N ALA A 87 -42.27 -2.07 9.85
CA ALA A 87 -42.29 -2.76 8.55
C ALA A 87 -42.42 -1.87 7.29
N MET A 88 -41.36 -1.11 6.98
CA MET A 88 -40.86 -0.93 5.60
C MET A 88 -39.49 -0.25 5.64
N TYR A 89 -38.45 -1.04 5.93
CA TYR A 89 -37.08 -0.74 5.53
C TYR A 89 -36.52 -2.02 4.89
N LEU A 90 -37.01 -2.31 3.69
CA LEU A 90 -36.35 -3.19 2.75
C LEU A 90 -35.72 -2.26 1.70
N ILE A 91 -34.66 -1.57 2.12
CA ILE A 91 -33.68 -1.08 1.16
C ILE A 91 -32.83 -2.29 0.80
N THR A 92 -32.77 -2.54 -0.50
CA THR A 92 -31.95 -3.53 -1.16
C THR A 92 -30.54 -3.53 -0.58
N ARG A 93 -30.20 -4.60 0.14
CA ARG A 93 -28.82 -4.96 0.44
C ARG A 93 -28.10 -5.12 -0.91
N PRO A 94 -27.04 -4.36 -1.24
CA PRO A 94 -26.05 -4.92 -2.13
C PRO A 94 -25.49 -6.17 -1.44
N ALA A 95 -25.34 -7.26 -2.18
CA ALA A 95 -24.78 -8.49 -1.65
C ALA A 95 -23.29 -8.28 -1.36
N SER A 96 -22.97 -7.75 -0.17
CA SER A 96 -21.67 -7.90 0.47
C SER A 96 -21.82 -8.94 1.57
N GLN A 97 -21.84 -10.21 1.18
CA GLN A 97 -21.47 -11.28 2.10
C GLN A 97 -20.19 -11.92 1.55
N GLY A 98 -19.06 -11.28 1.87
CA GLY A 98 -17.80 -12.00 2.01
C GLY A 98 -17.84 -12.85 3.29
N PRO A 99 -16.97 -13.86 3.42
CA PRO A 99 -16.97 -14.81 4.54
C PRO A 99 -16.75 -14.09 5.89
N ASN A 100 -17.48 -14.55 6.91
CA ASN A 100 -17.57 -13.95 8.24
C ASN A 100 -16.23 -13.94 9.00
N ALA A 101 -15.44 -12.87 8.90
CA ALA A 101 -14.57 -12.50 10.01
C ALA A 101 -15.48 -12.26 11.25
N LEU A 102 -15.16 -12.87 12.38
CA LEU A 102 -15.88 -12.60 13.63
C LEU A 102 -15.35 -11.29 14.20
N GLU A 103 -15.94 -10.21 13.72
CA GLU A 103 -15.67 -8.85 14.17
C GLU A 103 -16.37 -8.61 15.52
N THR A 104 -15.61 -8.20 16.55
CA THR A 104 -16.17 -8.00 17.90
C THR A 104 -15.53 -6.86 18.67
N VAL A 105 -16.27 -6.32 19.63
CA VAL A 105 -15.76 -5.46 20.70
C VAL A 105 -15.82 -6.20 22.03
N VAL A 106 -14.67 -6.34 22.69
CA VAL A 106 -14.56 -7.01 23.99
C VAL A 106 -14.55 -5.98 25.12
N GLN A 107 -15.43 -6.17 26.10
CA GLN A 107 -15.47 -5.38 27.34
C GLN A 107 -14.75 -6.14 28.46
N LEU A 108 -13.78 -5.50 29.10
CA LEU A 108 -13.07 -6.00 30.29
C LEU A 108 -13.41 -5.15 31.51
N ASP A 109 -13.42 -5.78 32.69
CA ASP A 109 -13.47 -5.09 33.98
C ASP A 109 -12.14 -4.38 34.24
N ALA A 110 -12.17 -3.06 34.39
CA ALA A 110 -10.94 -2.27 34.50
C ALA A 110 -10.19 -2.45 35.83
N ASN A 111 -10.69 -3.25 36.78
CA ASN A 111 -10.02 -3.52 38.06
C ASN A 111 -9.33 -4.89 38.08
N ASN A 112 -9.83 -5.87 37.34
CA ASN A 112 -9.33 -7.26 37.38
C ASN A 112 -9.12 -7.90 36.01
N GLY A 113 -9.51 -7.24 34.91
CA GLY A 113 -9.27 -7.72 33.55
C GLY A 113 -10.22 -8.83 33.08
N ARG A 114 -11.24 -9.18 33.87
CA ARG A 114 -12.19 -10.21 33.49
C ARG A 114 -13.03 -9.74 32.30
N VAL A 115 -13.17 -10.58 31.28
CA VAL A 115 -14.11 -10.37 30.17
C VAL A 115 -15.53 -10.28 30.73
N LEU A 116 -16.15 -9.12 30.53
CA LEU A 116 -17.52 -8.82 30.92
C LEU A 116 -18.51 -9.10 29.79
N ALA A 117 -18.11 -8.85 28.54
CA ALA A 117 -18.91 -9.05 27.35
C ALA A 117 -18.04 -9.16 26.09
N THR A 118 -18.55 -9.85 25.07
CA THR A 118 -18.06 -9.82 23.70
C THR A 118 -19.24 -9.41 22.83
N VAL A 119 -19.16 -8.24 22.22
CA VAL A 119 -20.23 -7.63 21.43
C VAL A 119 -19.90 -7.86 19.96
N PRO A 120 -20.64 -8.71 19.24
CA PRO A 120 -20.42 -8.86 17.80
C PRO A 120 -20.83 -7.57 17.08
N ASN A 121 -20.04 -7.20 16.08
CA ASN A 121 -20.37 -6.16 15.11
C ASN A 121 -20.21 -6.74 13.68
N ASP A 122 -20.52 -5.93 12.67
CA ASP A 122 -20.46 -6.30 11.26
C ASP A 122 -19.43 -5.47 10.49
N THR A 123 -18.50 -4.81 11.21
CA THR A 123 -17.51 -3.90 10.65
C THR A 123 -16.16 -4.09 11.34
N HIS A 124 -15.07 -3.95 10.58
CA HIS A 124 -13.71 -4.09 11.07
C HIS A 124 -13.24 -2.81 11.79
N GLY A 125 -13.53 -2.73 13.09
CA GLY A 125 -13.25 -1.55 13.91
C GLY A 125 -11.76 -1.28 14.13
N SER A 126 -11.29 -0.05 13.87
CA SER A 126 -9.87 0.33 13.98
C SER A 126 -9.54 1.18 15.22
N ALA A 127 -10.49 2.01 15.69
CA ALA A 127 -10.28 2.87 16.85
C ALA A 127 -11.54 3.07 17.68
N LEU A 128 -11.36 3.28 18.98
CA LEU A 128 -12.41 3.42 19.97
C LEU A 128 -12.31 4.73 20.75
N ALA A 129 -13.45 5.32 21.07
CA ALA A 129 -13.56 6.39 22.05
C ALA A 129 -14.77 6.19 22.95
N THR A 130 -14.68 6.63 24.20
CA THR A 130 -15.77 6.49 25.18
C THR A 130 -16.26 7.84 25.69
N GLY A 131 -17.57 7.99 25.85
CA GLY A 131 -18.19 9.18 26.42
C GLY A 131 -19.71 9.09 26.40
N ASP A 132 -20.38 9.88 27.22
CA ASP A 132 -21.85 9.91 27.33
C ASP A 132 -22.50 8.53 27.56
N GLY A 133 -21.84 7.64 28.29
CA GLY A 133 -22.32 6.28 28.56
C GLY A 133 -22.30 5.35 27.34
N SER A 134 -21.58 5.72 26.28
CA SER A 134 -21.44 4.92 25.06
C SER A 134 -19.97 4.71 24.71
N VAL A 135 -19.73 3.65 23.94
CA VAL A 135 -18.48 3.43 23.22
C VAL A 135 -18.76 3.70 21.76
N TRP A 136 -17.84 4.40 21.11
CA TRP A 136 -17.88 4.74 19.71
C TRP A 136 -16.72 4.06 19.03
N GLU A 137 -17.02 3.36 17.95
CA GLU A 137 -16.05 2.65 17.14
C GLU A 137 -16.09 3.22 15.73
N ILE A 138 -14.93 3.47 15.15
CA ILE A 138 -14.82 3.71 13.71
C ILE A 138 -14.30 2.46 13.02
N SER A 139 -14.86 2.15 11.85
CA SER A 139 -14.27 1.19 10.91
C SER A 139 -13.66 1.93 9.75
N TYR A 140 -12.37 1.67 9.53
CA TYR A 140 -11.58 2.27 8.46
C TYR A 140 -12.12 1.84 7.09
N GLY A 141 -12.09 0.54 6.79
CA GLY A 141 -12.52 -0.01 5.50
C GLY A 141 -14.02 0.10 5.25
N ASP A 142 -14.85 -0.04 6.29
CA ASP A 142 -16.30 0.05 6.12
C ASP A 142 -16.79 1.51 6.10
N GLY A 143 -15.96 2.49 6.49
CA GLY A 143 -16.32 3.91 6.54
C GLY A 143 -17.48 4.20 7.49
N THR A 144 -17.49 3.58 8.68
CA THR A 144 -18.63 3.64 9.61
C THR A 144 -18.23 4.20 10.98
N LEU A 145 -19.23 4.72 11.69
CA LEU A 145 -19.22 5.04 13.10
C LEU A 145 -20.29 4.19 13.78
N LEU A 146 -19.90 3.26 14.64
CA LEU A 146 -20.79 2.47 15.48
C LEU A 146 -20.94 3.09 16.86
N LYS A 147 -22.16 2.98 17.40
CA LYS A 147 -22.49 3.33 18.79
C LYS A 147 -22.84 2.07 19.55
N ILE A 148 -22.10 1.81 20.62
CA ILE A 148 -22.31 0.68 21.53
C ILE A 148 -22.72 1.23 22.88
N ASP A 149 -23.86 0.78 23.40
CA ASP A 149 -24.31 1.15 24.74
C ASP A 149 -23.49 0.38 25.80
N ASN A 150 -22.87 1.11 26.72
CA ASN A 150 -21.93 0.53 27.68
C ASN A 150 -22.61 -0.38 28.72
N THR A 151 -23.93 -0.24 28.91
CA THR A 151 -24.71 -0.91 29.94
C THR A 151 -25.41 -2.13 29.36
N THR A 152 -26.08 -1.98 28.21
CA THR A 152 -26.78 -3.08 27.53
C THR A 152 -25.84 -3.96 26.72
N ARG A 153 -24.62 -3.47 26.39
CA ARG A 153 -23.59 -4.18 25.60
C ARG A 153 -24.12 -4.61 24.24
N ALA A 154 -24.79 -3.67 23.57
CA ALA A 154 -25.35 -3.88 22.27
C ALA A 154 -24.97 -2.73 21.35
N VAL A 155 -24.78 -3.03 20.07
CA VAL A 155 -24.72 -2.02 19.01
C VAL A 155 -26.11 -1.38 18.93
N VAL A 156 -26.19 -0.09 19.27
CA VAL A 156 -27.44 0.70 19.29
C VAL A 156 -27.51 1.72 18.16
N GLY A 157 -26.45 1.87 17.38
CA GLY A 157 -26.41 2.72 16.20
C GLY A 157 -25.29 2.32 15.25
N HIS A 158 -25.59 2.46 13.95
CA HIS A 158 -24.64 2.25 12.86
C HIS A 158 -24.82 3.44 11.91
N PHE A 159 -23.77 4.25 11.75
CA PHE A 159 -23.79 5.48 10.97
C PHE A 159 -22.69 5.45 9.91
N ARG A 160 -23.03 5.64 8.64
CA ARG A 160 -22.02 5.84 7.58
C ARG A 160 -21.36 7.21 7.79
N VAL A 161 -20.04 7.26 7.82
CA VAL A 161 -19.28 8.52 7.83
C VAL A 161 -19.50 9.23 6.49
N PRO A 162 -19.80 10.55 6.46
CA PRO A 162 -20.03 11.26 5.21
C PRO A 162 -18.78 11.27 4.33
N GLY A 163 -19.01 11.38 3.02
CA GLY A 163 -17.92 11.36 2.03
C GLY A 163 -17.39 9.96 1.72
N ASN A 164 -16.26 9.93 1.00
CA ASN A 164 -15.59 8.70 0.58
C ASN A 164 -14.28 8.45 1.33
N ALA A 165 -13.82 9.42 2.14
CA ALA A 165 -12.57 9.29 2.89
C ALA A 165 -12.78 8.37 4.11
N PRO A 166 -11.89 7.39 4.33
CA PRO A 166 -12.00 6.49 5.47
C PRO A 166 -11.74 7.26 6.78
N PRO A 167 -12.46 6.94 7.86
CA PRO A 167 -12.23 7.54 9.17
C PRO A 167 -10.94 6.98 9.80
N VAL A 168 -10.12 7.86 10.37
CA VAL A 168 -8.78 7.54 10.93
C VAL A 168 -8.64 7.86 12.41
N GLY A 169 -9.51 8.72 12.95
CA GLY A 169 -9.51 9.05 14.37
C GLY A 169 -10.91 9.37 14.89
N VAL A 170 -11.14 9.12 16.19
CA VAL A 170 -12.41 9.39 16.86
C VAL A 170 -12.20 9.97 18.25
N ALA A 171 -12.97 11.00 18.61
CA ALA A 171 -12.98 11.60 19.95
C ALA A 171 -14.39 11.99 20.39
N VAL A 172 -14.70 11.86 21.68
CA VAL A 172 -16.01 12.23 22.23
C VAL A 172 -15.90 13.53 23.05
N GLY A 173 -16.71 14.53 22.69
CA GLY A 173 -16.93 15.75 23.45
C GLY A 173 -18.37 15.84 24.00
N PRO A 174 -18.70 16.86 24.83
CA PRO A 174 -19.96 16.95 25.60
C PRO A 174 -21.26 16.95 24.78
N GLU A 175 -21.19 17.24 23.48
CA GLU A 175 -22.35 17.32 22.60
C GLU A 175 -22.08 16.74 21.20
N ALA A 176 -20.90 16.18 20.97
CA ALA A 176 -20.51 15.72 19.64
C ALA A 176 -19.47 14.61 19.73
N VAL A 177 -19.54 13.68 18.77
CA VAL A 177 -18.46 12.77 18.43
C VAL A 177 -17.76 13.36 17.21
N TRP A 178 -16.44 13.48 17.29
CA TRP A 178 -15.58 14.03 16.26
C TRP A 178 -14.86 12.89 15.56
N VAL A 179 -14.85 12.91 14.23
CA VAL A 179 -14.19 11.89 13.41
C VAL A 179 -13.30 12.59 12.38
N THR A 180 -12.02 12.22 12.33
CA THR A 180 -11.10 12.67 11.28
C THR A 180 -11.11 11.69 10.12
N THR A 181 -10.94 12.18 8.89
CA THR A 181 -10.86 11.35 7.68
C THR A 181 -9.53 11.51 6.96
N ALA A 182 -9.06 10.44 6.30
CA ALA A 182 -7.70 10.36 5.75
C ALA A 182 -7.37 11.41 4.68
N PHE A 183 -8.36 11.81 3.86
CA PHE A 183 -8.16 12.76 2.77
C PHE A 183 -9.35 13.70 2.56
N GLY A 184 -9.12 14.77 1.81
CA GLY A 184 -10.12 15.77 1.42
C GLY A 184 -10.16 17.00 2.33
N GLU A 185 -10.81 18.06 1.86
CA GLU A 185 -10.86 19.33 2.60
C GLU A 185 -11.91 19.36 3.73
N GLU A 186 -12.93 18.49 3.65
CA GLU A 186 -13.99 18.33 4.65
C GLU A 186 -13.65 17.17 5.58
N SER A 187 -12.57 17.32 6.34
CA SER A 187 -11.85 16.21 6.97
C SER A 187 -12.01 16.06 8.49
N LEU A 188 -12.77 16.97 9.13
CA LEU A 188 -13.21 16.80 10.52
C LEU A 188 -14.74 16.75 10.58
N GLU A 189 -15.26 15.54 10.63
CA GLU A 189 -16.67 15.22 10.70
C GLU A 189 -17.20 15.36 12.14
N ARG A 190 -18.43 15.87 12.25
CA ARG A 190 -19.08 16.13 13.55
C ARG A 190 -20.42 15.42 13.63
N PHE A 191 -20.55 14.50 14.58
CA PHE A 191 -21.74 13.71 14.80
C PHE A 191 -22.47 14.12 16.09
N ASP A 192 -23.78 14.34 16.03
CA ASP A 192 -24.62 14.59 17.19
C ASP A 192 -25.11 13.25 17.80
N PRO A 193 -24.61 12.85 18.98
CA PRO A 193 -24.96 11.57 19.59
C PRO A 193 -26.39 11.50 20.14
N LYS A 194 -27.09 12.65 20.28
CA LYS A 194 -28.47 12.76 20.77
C LYS A 194 -29.47 12.63 19.63
N THR A 195 -29.20 13.27 18.50
CA THR A 195 -30.11 13.23 17.33
C THR A 195 -29.78 12.12 16.35
N GLY A 196 -28.57 11.56 16.41
CA GLY A 196 -28.09 10.52 15.51
C GLY A 196 -27.81 11.05 14.10
N ARG A 197 -27.34 12.30 13.98
CA ARG A 197 -27.16 12.99 12.71
C ARG A 197 -25.79 13.64 12.61
N TRP A 198 -25.22 13.59 11.40
CA TRP A 198 -24.06 14.38 11.02
C TRP A 198 -24.41 15.86 10.90
N GLN A 199 -23.49 16.70 11.35
CA GLN A 199 -23.50 18.15 11.18
C GLN A 199 -22.53 18.54 10.05
N PRO A 200 -22.57 19.79 9.55
CA PRO A 200 -21.60 20.22 8.56
C PRO A 200 -20.15 20.00 9.04
N PRO A 201 -19.27 19.43 8.20
CA PRO A 201 -17.90 19.15 8.58
C PRO A 201 -17.09 20.44 8.74
N THR A 202 -16.05 20.37 9.58
CA THR A 202 -15.05 21.44 9.68
C THR A 202 -14.00 21.25 8.60
N ARG A 203 -13.71 22.32 7.86
CA ARG A 203 -12.69 22.29 6.80
C ARG A 203 -11.30 22.47 7.38
N LEU A 204 -10.45 21.47 7.19
CA LEU A 204 -9.07 21.46 7.69
C LEU A 204 -8.09 21.24 6.53
N ALA A 205 -7.61 20.01 6.34
CA ALA A 205 -6.60 19.61 5.36
C ALA A 205 -6.75 18.10 5.02
N SER A 206 -6.07 17.64 3.99
CA SER A 206 -5.82 16.21 3.73
C SER A 206 -4.73 15.69 4.68
N GLY A 207 -4.63 14.37 4.89
CA GLY A 207 -3.56 13.77 5.69
C GLY A 207 -3.74 13.96 7.21
N LEU A 208 -4.99 14.07 7.67
CA LEU A 208 -5.28 14.10 9.11
C LEU A 208 -5.15 12.70 9.72
N GLU A 209 -4.83 12.67 11.01
CA GLU A 209 -4.68 11.42 11.77
C GLU A 209 -5.47 11.50 13.07
N GLY A 210 -4.79 11.46 14.22
CA GLY A 210 -5.41 11.46 15.54
C GLY A 210 -6.22 12.72 15.83
N VAL A 211 -7.32 12.53 16.56
CA VAL A 211 -8.13 13.60 17.13
C VAL A 211 -8.31 13.36 18.63
N ALA A 212 -8.25 14.42 19.42
CA ALA A 212 -8.54 14.37 20.86
C ALA A 212 -9.40 15.55 21.30
N TYR A 213 -10.31 15.29 22.23
CA TYR A 213 -11.09 16.33 22.90
C TYR A 213 -10.58 16.53 24.33
N GLY A 214 -10.33 17.78 24.72
CA GLY A 214 -9.95 18.11 26.08
C GLY A 214 -9.47 19.54 26.24
N MET A 215 -9.42 20.01 27.49
CA MET A 215 -9.04 21.39 27.83
C MET A 215 -9.84 22.45 27.03
N GLY A 216 -11.11 22.14 26.73
CA GLY A 216 -12.05 23.05 26.06
C GLY A 216 -11.89 23.15 24.54
N ALA A 217 -11.08 22.31 23.89
CA ALA A 217 -10.88 22.33 22.44
C ALA A 217 -10.86 20.90 21.85
N VAL A 218 -11.05 20.83 20.53
CA VAL A 218 -10.73 19.66 19.71
C VAL A 218 -9.34 19.88 19.11
N TRP A 219 -8.47 18.90 19.23
CA TRP A 219 -7.10 18.92 18.75
C TRP A 219 -6.96 17.86 17.67
N VAL A 220 -6.41 18.24 16.51
CA VAL A 220 -6.34 17.38 15.33
C VAL A 220 -4.93 17.39 14.77
N ALA A 221 -4.33 16.22 14.62
CA ALA A 221 -3.02 16.05 13.99
C ALA A 221 -3.13 16.07 12.46
N ASP A 222 -2.19 16.76 11.83
CA ASP A 222 -2.01 16.86 10.38
C ASP A 222 -0.60 16.34 10.06
N LYS A 223 -0.53 15.08 9.63
CA LYS A 223 0.71 14.32 9.41
C LYS A 223 1.50 14.84 8.21
N ASP A 224 0.80 15.48 7.28
CA ASP A 224 1.30 15.93 6.01
C ASP A 224 2.02 17.28 6.09
N ASP A 225 1.56 18.17 6.97
CA ASP A 225 2.15 19.50 7.17
C ASP A 225 2.89 19.68 8.52
N ASP A 226 3.01 18.62 9.33
CA ASP A 226 3.62 18.61 10.67
C ASP A 226 2.96 19.62 11.62
N LEU A 227 1.62 19.65 11.62
CA LEU A 227 0.80 20.59 12.38
C LEU A 227 -0.17 19.89 13.34
N VAL A 228 -0.60 20.65 14.35
CA VAL A 228 -1.84 20.39 15.07
C VAL A 228 -2.80 21.57 14.91
N PHE A 229 -4.04 21.28 14.52
CA PHE A 229 -5.14 22.23 14.55
C PHE A 229 -5.79 22.26 15.93
N ARG A 230 -6.09 23.46 16.42
CA ARG A 230 -6.94 23.68 17.61
C ARG A 230 -8.28 24.23 17.17
N VAL A 231 -9.34 23.45 17.33
CA VAL A 231 -10.70 23.82 16.90
C VAL A 231 -11.59 24.11 18.11
N ASP A 232 -12.34 25.21 18.04
CA ASP A 232 -13.37 25.54 19.04
C ASP A 232 -14.61 24.66 18.79
N PRO A 233 -14.99 23.78 19.74
CA PRO A 233 -16.09 22.84 19.57
C PRO A 233 -17.49 23.49 19.58
N ALA A 234 -17.60 24.76 19.98
CA ALA A 234 -18.86 25.49 19.98
C ALA A 234 -19.12 26.21 18.65
N THR A 235 -18.06 26.63 17.96
CA THR A 235 -18.16 27.43 16.73
C THR A 235 -17.61 26.76 15.48
N ASP A 236 -16.93 25.62 15.62
CA ASP A 236 -16.27 24.89 14.53
C ASP A 236 -15.18 25.73 13.82
N ILE A 237 -14.52 26.63 14.57
CA ILE A 237 -13.49 27.55 14.05
C ILE A 237 -12.10 27.07 14.47
N VAL A 238 -11.17 27.03 13.52
CA VAL A 238 -9.73 26.83 13.78
C VAL A 238 -9.16 28.06 14.49
N THR A 239 -8.81 27.91 15.76
CA THR A 239 -8.27 28.98 16.62
C THR A 239 -6.74 29.05 16.61
N ALA A 240 -6.06 27.95 16.27
CA ALA A 240 -4.61 27.92 16.12
C ALA A 240 -4.15 26.82 15.15
N ARG A 241 -2.98 27.04 14.53
CA ARG A 241 -2.21 26.06 13.76
C ARG A 241 -0.83 25.98 14.39
N ILE A 242 -0.50 24.82 14.97
CA ILE A 242 0.63 24.68 15.88
C ILE A 242 1.65 23.74 15.23
N PRO A 243 2.83 24.24 14.81
CA PRO A 243 3.89 23.37 14.30
C PRO A 243 4.39 22.43 15.39
N VAL A 244 4.50 21.14 15.08
CA VAL A 244 4.96 20.06 15.97
C VAL A 244 6.17 19.35 15.36
N GLY A 245 6.53 18.17 15.89
CA GLY A 245 7.56 17.32 15.29
C GLY A 245 7.06 16.65 14.01
N GLU A 246 7.96 15.95 13.33
CA GLU A 246 7.69 15.35 12.01
C GLU A 246 6.78 14.13 12.10
N GLY A 247 5.72 14.10 11.28
CA GLY A 247 4.74 13.02 11.19
C GLY A 247 3.87 12.86 12.44
N PRO A 248 3.11 13.88 12.87
CA PRO A 248 2.20 13.76 14.00
C PRO A 248 1.06 12.78 13.70
N GLU A 249 0.91 11.74 14.52
CA GLU A 249 -0.09 10.68 14.32
C GLU A 249 -1.01 10.56 15.53
N GLY A 250 -0.46 10.08 16.66
CA GLY A 250 -1.21 9.95 17.91
C GLY A 250 -1.32 11.29 18.65
N ILE A 251 -2.50 11.60 19.19
CA ILE A 251 -2.71 12.79 20.02
C ILE A 251 -3.51 12.47 21.27
N ALA A 252 -3.08 12.99 22.43
CA ALA A 252 -3.77 12.80 23.69
C ALA A 252 -3.78 14.07 24.55
N VAL A 253 -4.81 14.21 25.37
CA VAL A 253 -4.92 15.26 26.39
C VAL A 253 -4.75 14.63 27.76
N GLY A 254 -3.80 15.13 28.55
CA GLY A 254 -3.49 14.57 29.87
C GLY A 254 -2.33 15.30 30.54
N ALA A 255 -2.14 15.08 31.84
CA ALA A 255 -1.09 15.74 32.62
C ALA A 255 -0.98 17.27 32.42
N GLY A 256 -2.11 17.95 32.18
CA GLY A 256 -2.17 19.41 32.01
C GLY A 256 -1.74 19.96 30.65
N ALA A 257 -1.49 19.13 29.64
CA ALA A 257 -1.08 19.55 28.30
C ALA A 257 -1.72 18.68 27.21
N VAL A 258 -1.48 19.06 25.95
CA VAL A 258 -1.75 18.22 24.77
C VAL A 258 -0.43 17.61 24.33
N TRP A 259 -0.43 16.31 24.06
CA TRP A 259 0.75 15.53 23.71
C TRP A 259 0.55 14.89 22.35
N VAL A 260 1.57 15.00 21.51
CA VAL A 260 1.51 14.58 20.10
C VAL A 260 2.67 13.64 19.83
N ALA A 261 2.38 12.40 19.47
CA ALA A 261 3.35 11.43 19.00
C ALA A 261 3.71 11.74 17.55
N ASN A 262 4.98 12.08 17.31
CA ASN A 262 5.54 12.38 16.01
C ASN A 262 6.32 11.14 15.53
N ALA A 263 5.68 10.32 14.70
CA ALA A 263 6.15 8.99 14.32
C ALA A 263 7.45 9.05 13.51
N VAL A 264 7.45 9.78 12.38
CA VAL A 264 8.64 10.00 11.54
C VAL A 264 9.80 10.58 12.35
N GLY A 265 9.51 11.61 13.15
CA GLY A 265 10.51 12.33 13.93
C GLY A 265 10.96 11.63 15.22
N LYS A 266 10.42 10.44 15.55
CA LYS A 266 10.71 9.67 16.78
C LYS A 266 10.66 10.55 18.05
N SER A 267 9.61 11.35 18.20
CA SER A 267 9.51 12.31 19.30
C SER A 267 8.08 12.53 19.79
N VAL A 268 7.93 13.19 20.94
CA VAL A 268 6.65 13.70 21.43
C VAL A 268 6.69 15.21 21.59
N SER A 269 5.71 15.91 21.01
CA SER A 269 5.54 17.35 21.25
C SER A 269 4.55 17.62 22.39
N ARG A 270 4.95 18.43 23.36
CA ARG A 270 4.10 18.94 24.45
C ARG A 270 3.59 20.33 24.09
N ILE A 271 2.28 20.50 23.95
CA ILE A 271 1.64 21.78 23.63
C ILE A 271 1.00 22.37 24.88
N ASP A 272 1.34 23.63 25.19
CA ASP A 272 0.60 24.43 26.17
C ASP A 272 -0.70 24.94 25.55
N THR A 273 -1.81 24.69 26.23
CA THR A 273 -3.15 25.00 25.70
C THR A 273 -3.57 26.46 25.87
N GLY A 274 -2.91 27.20 26.78
CA GLY A 274 -3.16 28.62 27.01
C GLY A 274 -2.49 29.49 25.95
N SER A 275 -1.23 29.21 25.62
CA SER A 275 -0.46 29.92 24.59
C SER A 275 -0.58 29.31 23.20
N ALA A 276 -1.06 28.07 23.08
CA ALA A 276 -1.12 27.31 21.82
C ALA A 276 0.26 27.17 21.16
N THR A 277 1.28 26.83 21.95
CA THR A 277 2.67 26.65 21.50
C THR A 277 3.28 25.38 22.04
N VAL A 278 4.17 24.75 21.26
CA VAL A 278 5.01 23.64 21.74
C VAL A 278 5.97 24.18 22.81
N THR A 279 5.93 23.57 24.00
CA THR A 279 6.80 23.88 25.15
C THR A 279 7.97 22.90 25.28
N ALA A 280 7.86 21.70 24.72
CA ALA A 280 8.94 20.73 24.61
C ALA A 280 8.73 19.80 23.42
N THR A 281 9.84 19.35 22.82
CA THR A 281 9.89 18.22 21.90
C THR A 281 10.84 17.20 22.50
N ILE A 282 10.30 16.06 22.90
CA ILE A 282 10.97 15.00 23.66
C ILE A 282 11.37 13.92 22.67
N GLY A 283 12.67 13.71 22.46
CA GLY A 283 13.14 12.60 21.63
C GLY A 283 12.91 11.27 22.34
N LEU A 284 12.47 10.26 21.59
CA LEU A 284 12.23 8.90 22.08
C LEU A 284 13.30 7.94 21.59
N THR A 285 13.43 6.79 22.27
CA THR A 285 14.29 5.69 21.82
C THR A 285 13.72 4.88 20.65
N SER A 286 12.42 4.98 20.37
CA SER A 286 11.74 4.21 19.33
C SER A 286 10.56 4.98 18.71
N VAL A 287 10.02 4.49 17.58
CA VAL A 287 8.94 5.15 16.82
C VAL A 287 7.62 5.07 17.61
N PRO A 288 6.98 6.20 17.94
CA PRO A 288 5.70 6.19 18.65
C PRO A 288 4.54 5.94 17.67
N SER A 289 3.61 5.02 18.02
CA SER A 289 2.42 4.68 17.20
C SER A 289 1.09 4.96 17.92
N ALA A 290 1.06 4.97 19.26
CA ALA A 290 -0.13 5.36 20.01
C ALA A 290 0.24 6.12 21.28
N ILE A 291 -0.68 6.96 21.77
CA ILE A 291 -0.45 7.79 22.95
C ILE A 291 -1.71 7.92 23.81
N ALA A 292 -1.53 7.89 25.13
CA ALA A 292 -2.60 8.11 26.11
C ALA A 292 -2.13 9.05 27.24
N GLY A 293 -3.01 9.98 27.59
CA GLY A 293 -2.82 10.86 28.75
C GLY A 293 -3.21 10.16 30.05
N GLY A 294 -2.29 10.08 31.01
CA GLY A 294 -2.57 9.68 32.39
C GLY A 294 -2.70 10.88 33.33
N GLU A 295 -2.98 10.61 34.61
CA GLU A 295 -3.07 11.65 35.65
C GLU A 295 -1.72 12.34 35.91
N ASN A 296 -0.64 11.57 35.98
CA ASN A 296 0.71 12.04 36.33
C ASN A 296 1.80 11.61 35.34
N ALA A 297 1.42 11.00 34.22
CA ALA A 297 2.35 10.50 33.21
C ALA A 297 1.67 10.48 31.84
N VAL A 298 2.49 10.47 30.80
CA VAL A 298 2.03 10.24 29.42
C VAL A 298 2.55 8.90 28.98
N TRP A 299 1.70 8.13 28.31
CA TRP A 299 1.94 6.76 27.93
C TRP A 299 2.01 6.66 26.43
N VAL A 300 3.13 6.21 25.89
CA VAL A 300 3.38 6.09 24.46
C VAL A 300 3.67 4.64 24.15
N VAL A 301 2.97 4.09 23.18
CA VAL A 301 3.27 2.78 22.64
C VAL A 301 4.18 2.96 21.43
N SER A 302 5.21 2.13 21.39
CA SER A 302 6.03 1.91 20.22
C SER A 302 5.87 0.46 19.80
N GLU A 303 5.08 0.23 18.75
CA GLU A 303 4.86 -1.09 18.16
C GLU A 303 6.19 -1.68 17.69
N ALA A 304 6.92 -0.89 16.89
CA ALA A 304 8.25 -1.18 16.37
C ALA A 304 9.30 -1.51 17.44
N GLY A 305 9.29 -0.73 18.53
CA GLY A 305 10.21 -0.92 19.65
C GLY A 305 9.75 -1.96 20.65
N ASN A 306 8.58 -2.57 20.42
CA ASN A 306 7.93 -3.50 21.34
C ASN A 306 7.87 -2.98 22.78
N ARG A 307 7.54 -1.69 22.96
CA ARG A 307 7.68 -1.02 24.24
C ARG A 307 6.52 -0.10 24.57
N LEU A 308 6.14 -0.07 25.84
CA LEU A 308 5.39 1.02 26.46
C LEU A 308 6.38 1.98 27.10
N ILE A 309 6.36 3.24 26.66
CA ILE A 309 7.15 4.34 27.17
C ILE A 309 6.28 5.21 28.08
N ARG A 310 6.76 5.47 29.29
CA ARG A 310 6.21 6.43 30.25
C ARG A 310 7.05 7.70 30.22
N ILE A 311 6.42 8.83 29.92
CA ILE A 311 7.05 10.16 29.99
C ILE A 311 6.57 10.86 31.27
N ASP A 312 7.53 11.31 32.08
CA ASP A 312 7.27 12.18 33.22
C ASP A 312 7.05 13.63 32.73
N PRO A 313 5.85 14.21 32.86
CA PRO A 313 5.52 15.53 32.36
C PRO A 313 6.25 16.67 33.07
N ALA A 314 6.84 16.43 34.26
CA ALA A 314 7.57 17.44 35.02
C ALA A 314 9.06 17.50 34.65
N THR A 315 9.65 16.38 34.23
CA THR A 315 11.09 16.27 33.95
C THR A 315 11.40 16.00 32.49
N ASP A 316 10.39 15.65 31.68
CA ASP A 316 10.49 15.18 30.30
C ASP A 316 11.34 13.89 30.16
N ALA A 317 11.57 13.19 31.27
CA ALA A 317 12.31 11.93 31.30
C ALA A 317 11.41 10.75 30.88
N GLU A 318 11.97 9.83 30.11
CA GLU A 318 11.33 8.57 29.75
C GLU A 318 11.81 7.38 30.59
N ASP A 319 10.90 6.45 30.82
CA ASP A 319 11.14 5.09 31.31
C ASP A 319 10.15 4.15 30.61
N GLY A 320 10.20 2.83 30.79
CA GLY A 320 9.25 1.97 30.09
C GLY A 320 9.38 0.48 30.36
N VAL A 321 8.48 -0.27 29.74
CA VAL A 321 8.43 -1.73 29.80
C VAL A 321 8.40 -2.32 28.39
N ASP A 322 9.23 -3.34 28.18
CA ASP A 322 9.28 -4.08 26.92
C ASP A 322 8.26 -5.23 26.93
N PHE A 323 7.75 -5.50 25.74
CA PHE A 323 6.80 -6.57 25.42
C PHE A 323 7.45 -7.59 24.49
N GLY A 324 6.79 -8.73 24.34
CA GLY A 324 7.23 -9.77 23.40
C GLY A 324 7.04 -9.35 21.95
N ILE A 325 5.81 -8.99 21.55
CA ILE A 325 5.46 -8.56 20.19
C ILE A 325 4.26 -7.60 20.22
N GLY A 326 4.36 -6.51 19.47
CA GLY A 326 3.26 -5.77 18.85
C GLY A 326 2.31 -5.04 19.81
N PRO A 327 2.77 -4.22 20.77
CA PRO A 327 1.85 -3.31 21.43
C PRO A 327 1.27 -2.35 20.36
N SER A 328 -0.05 -2.34 20.19
CA SER A 328 -0.75 -1.60 19.11
C SER A 328 -1.45 -0.35 19.62
N ALA A 329 -1.96 -0.38 20.85
CA ALA A 329 -2.68 0.74 21.44
C ALA A 329 -2.57 0.77 22.97
N VAL A 330 -2.86 1.94 23.57
CA VAL A 330 -2.78 2.16 25.01
C VAL A 330 -3.94 3.00 25.54
N ALA A 331 -4.44 2.65 26.72
CA ALA A 331 -5.38 3.44 27.50
C ALA A 331 -4.94 3.53 28.97
N ALA A 332 -5.04 4.71 29.58
CA ALA A 332 -4.66 4.93 30.97
C ALA A 332 -5.88 5.19 31.86
N ARG A 333 -5.90 4.60 33.05
CA ARG A 333 -6.96 4.78 34.06
C ARG A 333 -6.39 4.69 35.47
N GLY A 334 -6.40 5.80 36.21
CA GLY A 334 -5.91 5.86 37.59
C GLY A 334 -4.47 5.34 37.67
N GLN A 335 -4.23 4.34 38.53
CA GLN A 335 -2.92 3.68 38.67
C GLN A 335 -2.70 2.49 37.71
N SER A 336 -3.53 2.31 36.69
CA SER A 336 -3.39 1.22 35.71
C SER A 336 -3.30 1.74 34.28
N VAL A 337 -2.45 1.09 33.50
CA VAL A 337 -2.29 1.30 32.06
C VAL A 337 -2.63 0.00 31.36
N TRP A 338 -3.39 0.08 30.29
CA TRP A 338 -3.83 -1.06 29.51
C TRP A 338 -3.20 -0.98 28.13
N VAL A 339 -2.53 -2.04 27.72
CA VAL A 339 -1.80 -2.13 26.45
C VAL A 339 -2.39 -3.28 25.66
N ALA A 340 -2.88 -3.00 24.46
CA ALA A 340 -3.23 -4.04 23.48
C ALA A 340 -1.96 -4.54 22.81
N GLU A 341 -1.78 -5.85 22.73
CA GLU A 341 -0.65 -6.54 22.08
C GLU A 341 -1.16 -7.21 20.79
N GLY A 342 -1.48 -6.37 19.79
CA GLY A 342 -2.36 -6.64 18.65
C GLY A 342 -2.15 -7.99 17.98
N ALA A 343 -0.97 -8.25 17.42
CA ALA A 343 -0.68 -9.48 16.67
C ALA A 343 -0.79 -10.76 17.51
N SER A 344 -0.66 -10.64 18.84
CA SER A 344 -0.70 -11.79 19.75
C SER A 344 -2.09 -12.08 20.33
N GLY A 345 -3.06 -11.16 20.11
CA GLY A 345 -4.38 -11.25 20.74
C GLY A 345 -4.32 -11.11 22.27
N HIS A 346 -3.27 -10.49 22.81
CA HIS A 346 -3.12 -10.26 24.23
C HIS A 346 -3.46 -8.83 24.62
N VAL A 347 -3.85 -8.66 25.88
CA VAL A 347 -3.98 -7.35 26.53
C VAL A 347 -3.25 -7.42 27.85
N SER A 348 -2.38 -6.45 28.11
CA SER A 348 -1.62 -6.36 29.35
C SER A 348 -2.07 -5.18 30.20
N ARG A 349 -2.29 -5.43 31.48
CA ARG A 349 -2.55 -4.42 32.51
C ARG A 349 -1.26 -4.16 33.27
N ILE A 350 -0.75 -2.94 33.18
CA ILE A 350 0.49 -2.48 33.80
C ILE A 350 0.18 -1.52 34.96
N ASP A 351 0.94 -1.63 36.04
CA ASP A 351 0.92 -0.65 37.14
C ASP A 351 1.61 0.65 36.72
N ALA A 352 0.91 1.78 36.86
CA ALA A 352 1.37 3.08 36.35
C ALA A 352 2.64 3.62 37.05
N GLU A 353 2.88 3.20 38.30
CA GLU A 353 4.00 3.69 39.12
C GLU A 353 5.22 2.77 39.00
N SER A 354 5.03 1.48 39.22
CA SER A 354 6.11 0.48 39.24
C SER A 354 6.43 -0.13 37.87
N LEU A 355 5.62 0.14 36.84
CA LEU A 355 5.73 -0.44 35.49
C LEU A 355 5.64 -1.98 35.47
N LYS A 356 5.13 -2.62 36.53
CA LYS A 356 4.99 -4.07 36.56
C LYS A 356 3.70 -4.52 35.89
N ALA A 357 3.79 -5.59 35.10
CA ALA A 357 2.60 -6.30 34.61
C ALA A 357 1.81 -6.88 35.78
N LEU A 358 0.57 -6.40 35.93
CA LEU A 358 -0.39 -6.86 36.94
C LEU A 358 -1.17 -8.08 36.43
N ALA A 359 -1.48 -8.12 35.14
CA ALA A 359 -2.17 -9.23 34.47
C ALA A 359 -1.98 -9.16 32.95
N THR A 360 -1.97 -10.33 32.29
CA THR A 360 -2.06 -10.47 30.83
C THR A 360 -3.26 -11.36 30.51
N MET A 361 -4.07 -10.91 29.56
CA MET A 361 -5.33 -11.55 29.16
C MET A 361 -5.24 -11.94 27.68
N SER A 362 -5.91 -13.02 27.29
CA SER A 362 -6.06 -13.40 25.88
C SER A 362 -7.47 -13.11 25.41
N VAL A 363 -7.57 -12.51 24.23
CA VAL A 363 -8.79 -12.43 23.43
C VAL A 363 -8.60 -13.19 22.12
N ALA A 364 -9.70 -13.49 21.43
CA ALA A 364 -9.62 -14.17 20.15
C ALA A 364 -9.22 -13.16 19.06
N GLY A 365 -8.35 -13.56 18.14
CA GLY A 365 -7.96 -12.69 17.02
C GLY A 365 -6.98 -11.59 17.39
N THR A 366 -6.71 -10.68 16.44
CA THR A 366 -5.86 -9.50 16.64
C THR A 366 -6.65 -8.38 17.34
N VAL A 367 -5.94 -7.39 17.91
CA VAL A 367 -6.51 -6.28 18.68
C VAL A 367 -5.90 -4.95 18.26
N ASP A 368 -6.73 -4.01 17.79
CA ASP A 368 -6.25 -2.76 17.19
C ASP A 368 -6.50 -1.56 18.10
N GLY A 369 -7.76 -1.35 18.48
CA GLY A 369 -8.21 -0.21 19.27
C GLY A 369 -8.39 -0.55 20.75
N ILE A 370 -8.07 0.39 21.64
CA ILE A 370 -8.38 0.28 23.08
C ILE A 370 -8.86 1.62 23.64
N ALA A 371 -9.89 1.59 24.48
CA ALA A 371 -10.41 2.78 25.18
C ALA A 371 -10.93 2.43 26.59
N THR A 372 -11.06 3.43 27.46
CA THR A 372 -11.61 3.24 28.82
C THR A 372 -12.64 4.30 29.17
N ASP A 373 -13.79 3.84 29.67
CA ASP A 373 -14.86 4.70 30.20
C ASP A 373 -14.69 5.00 31.71
N GLY A 374 -13.55 4.64 32.29
CA GLY A 374 -13.26 4.78 33.72
C GLY A 374 -13.82 3.67 34.61
N HIS A 375 -14.59 2.72 34.08
CA HIS A 375 -15.06 1.51 34.79
C HIS A 375 -14.69 0.21 34.07
N SER A 376 -14.64 0.26 32.75
CA SER A 376 -14.34 -0.83 31.83
C SER A 376 -13.20 -0.43 30.90
N VAL A 377 -12.61 -1.44 30.30
CA VAL A 377 -11.71 -1.31 29.15
C VAL A 377 -12.37 -1.99 27.97
N TRP A 378 -12.37 -1.32 26.83
CA TRP A 378 -12.99 -1.78 25.59
C TRP A 378 -11.92 -1.93 24.54
N LEU A 379 -11.99 -3.01 23.76
CA LEU A 379 -11.03 -3.31 22.70
C LEU A 379 -11.71 -3.93 21.48
N THR A 380 -11.18 -3.63 20.30
CA THR A 380 -11.57 -4.28 19.05
C THR A 380 -10.93 -5.67 18.96
N SER A 381 -11.52 -6.59 18.22
CA SER A 381 -11.04 -7.97 18.12
C SER A 381 -11.44 -8.58 16.77
N HIS A 382 -10.43 -9.04 16.03
CA HIS A 382 -10.56 -9.44 14.62
C HIS A 382 -10.07 -10.88 14.42
N VAL A 383 -11.00 -11.79 14.14
CA VAL A 383 -10.66 -13.21 13.90
C VAL A 383 -10.63 -13.48 12.40
N LEU A 384 -9.45 -13.81 11.87
CA LEU A 384 -9.30 -14.32 10.51
C LEU A 384 -10.15 -15.59 10.33
N SER A 385 -11.14 -15.52 9.45
CA SER A 385 -11.96 -16.67 9.09
C SER A 385 -11.32 -17.51 8.00
N ASP A 386 -11.59 -18.82 8.02
CA ASP A 386 -11.29 -19.69 6.88
C ASP A 386 -11.98 -19.16 5.60
N PRO A 387 -11.36 -19.31 4.43
CA PRO A 387 -12.03 -19.01 3.17
C PRO A 387 -13.33 -19.83 3.04
N PRO A 388 -14.27 -19.38 2.20
CA PRO A 388 -15.53 -20.10 1.98
C PRO A 388 -15.23 -21.57 1.66
N ALA A 389 -15.86 -22.49 2.40
CA ALA A 389 -15.61 -23.91 2.22
C ALA A 389 -15.88 -24.31 0.77
N ALA A 390 -14.98 -25.12 0.19
CA ALA A 390 -15.13 -25.64 -1.15
C ALA A 390 -16.55 -26.19 -1.37
N GLU A 391 -17.26 -25.67 -2.37
CA GLU A 391 -18.64 -26.06 -2.62
C GLU A 391 -18.70 -27.56 -2.97
N SER A 392 -19.26 -28.36 -2.07
CA SER A 392 -19.38 -29.81 -2.26
C SER A 392 -20.23 -30.21 -3.47
N ALA A 393 -20.97 -29.25 -4.05
CA ALA A 393 -21.82 -29.45 -5.22
C ALA A 393 -21.07 -29.30 -6.56
N LEU A 394 -19.85 -28.73 -6.58
CA LEU A 394 -19.12 -28.52 -7.83
C LEU A 394 -18.52 -29.82 -8.38
N PRO A 395 -18.58 -30.05 -9.71
CA PRO A 395 -18.02 -31.24 -10.32
C PRO A 395 -16.50 -31.28 -10.17
N ARG A 396 -15.98 -32.46 -9.81
CA ARG A 396 -14.54 -32.75 -9.77
C ARG A 396 -14.15 -33.63 -10.94
N GLY A 397 -12.95 -33.41 -11.49
CA GLY A 397 -12.42 -34.06 -12.68
C GLY A 397 -12.55 -33.18 -13.92
N GLY A 398 -12.54 -33.80 -15.09
CA GLY A 398 -12.56 -33.11 -16.37
C GLY A 398 -11.22 -32.47 -16.77
N THR A 399 -11.20 -31.92 -17.97
CA THR A 399 -10.04 -31.24 -18.56
C THR A 399 -10.41 -29.80 -18.87
N LEU A 400 -9.66 -28.85 -18.32
CA LEU A 400 -9.67 -27.45 -18.75
C LEU A 400 -8.69 -27.28 -19.90
N ARG A 401 -9.16 -26.72 -21.01
CA ARG A 401 -8.34 -26.44 -22.20
C ARG A 401 -8.07 -24.95 -22.28
N VAL A 402 -6.80 -24.55 -22.23
CA VAL A 402 -6.36 -23.16 -22.17
C VAL A 402 -5.62 -22.82 -23.45
N ALA A 403 -5.97 -21.71 -24.09
CA ALA A 403 -5.23 -21.15 -25.21
C ALA A 403 -4.38 -19.96 -24.72
N VAL A 404 -3.09 -19.93 -25.10
CA VAL A 404 -2.14 -18.88 -24.72
C VAL A 404 -1.59 -18.21 -26.00
N PRO A 405 -2.07 -17.01 -26.36
CA PRO A 405 -1.59 -16.28 -27.53
C PRO A 405 -0.13 -15.79 -27.36
N ILE A 406 0.52 -15.47 -28.49
CA ILE A 406 1.89 -14.94 -28.48
C ILE A 406 1.95 -13.55 -27.84
N TRP A 407 2.88 -13.37 -26.91
CA TRP A 407 3.25 -12.08 -26.34
C TRP A 407 4.75 -12.04 -26.05
N GLU A 408 5.50 -11.08 -26.58
CA GLU A 408 6.98 -11.09 -26.43
C GLU A 408 7.48 -11.10 -24.97
N PRO A 409 6.86 -10.36 -24.02
CA PRO A 409 7.21 -10.45 -22.61
C PRO A 409 6.88 -11.80 -21.94
N SER A 410 5.87 -12.54 -22.43
CA SER A 410 5.46 -13.85 -21.89
C SER A 410 6.66 -14.81 -21.81
N GLU A 411 6.76 -15.59 -20.74
CA GLU A 411 7.73 -16.69 -20.67
C GLU A 411 7.23 -17.97 -21.34
N LEU A 412 5.92 -18.18 -21.38
CA LEU A 412 5.30 -19.41 -21.88
C LEU A 412 5.09 -19.38 -23.40
N ALA A 413 4.82 -18.20 -23.95
CA ALA A 413 4.30 -17.98 -25.29
C ALA A 413 4.95 -16.75 -25.98
N SER A 414 6.28 -16.60 -25.90
CA SER A 414 7.03 -15.67 -26.75
C SER A 414 7.32 -16.25 -28.14
N SER A 415 7.71 -15.39 -29.10
CA SER A 415 8.09 -15.84 -30.45
C SER A 415 9.32 -16.75 -30.45
N THR A 416 10.21 -16.56 -29.48
CA THR A 416 11.31 -17.48 -29.17
C THR A 416 11.02 -18.16 -27.83
N ALA A 417 10.99 -19.49 -27.80
CA ALA A 417 10.81 -20.23 -26.56
C ALA A 417 11.90 -19.88 -25.54
N LYS A 418 11.49 -19.63 -24.28
CA LYS A 418 12.42 -19.36 -23.18
C LYS A 418 12.72 -20.66 -22.46
N ASP A 419 14.01 -20.97 -22.31
CA ASP A 419 14.44 -22.21 -21.66
C ASP A 419 14.04 -22.23 -20.17
N ASP A 420 14.02 -21.06 -19.52
CA ASP A 420 13.75 -20.88 -18.07
C ASP A 420 12.27 -20.81 -17.70
N ALA A 421 11.35 -21.04 -18.63
CA ALA A 421 9.91 -20.98 -18.34
C ALA A 421 9.52 -21.98 -17.23
N LEU A 422 8.65 -21.56 -16.31
CA LEU A 422 8.22 -22.28 -15.10
C LEU A 422 9.35 -22.61 -14.11
N ASP A 423 10.50 -21.96 -14.19
CA ASP A 423 11.55 -22.04 -13.17
C ASP A 423 11.30 -21.00 -12.06
N PRO A 424 10.86 -21.42 -10.85
CA PRO A 424 10.42 -20.46 -9.85
C PRO A 424 11.52 -19.51 -9.39
N GLN A 425 12.81 -19.89 -9.38
CA GLN A 425 13.91 -19.02 -8.91
C GLN A 425 14.65 -18.27 -10.03
N VAL A 426 14.17 -18.33 -11.27
CA VAL A 426 14.76 -17.55 -12.38
C VAL A 426 13.80 -16.50 -12.87
N SER A 427 12.55 -16.90 -13.13
CA SER A 427 11.62 -16.02 -13.81
C SER A 427 10.65 -15.30 -12.87
N GLY A 428 10.55 -15.73 -11.61
CA GLY A 428 9.64 -15.17 -10.60
C GLY A 428 8.16 -15.19 -10.95
N GLY A 429 7.80 -15.87 -12.06
CA GLY A 429 6.51 -15.73 -12.70
C GLY A 429 6.39 -14.42 -13.48
N THR A 430 5.97 -14.55 -14.74
CA THR A 430 5.37 -13.48 -15.55
C THR A 430 3.86 -13.45 -15.34
N LEU A 431 3.19 -12.44 -15.89
CA LEU A 431 1.72 -12.32 -15.83
C LEU A 431 0.96 -13.56 -16.31
N ASP A 432 1.58 -14.50 -17.05
CA ASP A 432 0.94 -15.72 -17.57
C ASP A 432 1.44 -17.04 -16.97
N SER A 433 2.48 -16.99 -16.13
CA SER A 433 3.05 -18.17 -15.46
C SER A 433 2.91 -18.12 -13.93
N SER A 434 2.71 -16.93 -13.37
CA SER A 434 2.53 -16.72 -11.93
C SER A 434 1.38 -17.55 -11.39
N GLU A 435 0.23 -17.56 -12.07
CA GLU A 435 -0.89 -18.39 -11.63
C GLU A 435 -0.57 -19.89 -11.75
N ILE A 436 0.07 -20.33 -12.84
CA ILE A 436 0.46 -21.74 -13.01
C ILE A 436 1.38 -22.21 -11.88
N LEU A 437 2.32 -21.35 -11.45
CA LEU A 437 3.20 -21.63 -10.33
C LEU A 437 2.42 -21.63 -9.01
N ARG A 438 1.68 -20.56 -8.69
CA ARG A 438 0.97 -20.36 -7.42
C ARG A 438 -0.19 -21.34 -7.22
N CYS A 439 -1.00 -21.59 -8.25
CA CYS A 439 -2.14 -22.50 -8.18
C CYS A 439 -1.71 -23.95 -8.09
N CYS A 440 -0.70 -24.32 -8.88
CA CYS A 440 -0.71 -25.68 -9.40
C CYS A 440 0.58 -26.42 -9.11
N LEU A 441 1.73 -25.79 -9.33
CA LEU A 441 3.02 -26.47 -9.27
C LEU A 441 3.74 -26.27 -7.93
N VAL A 442 3.63 -25.09 -7.33
CA VAL A 442 4.46 -24.70 -6.20
C VAL A 442 3.60 -24.15 -5.07
N ARG A 443 3.64 -24.82 -3.93
CA ARG A 443 3.19 -24.29 -2.64
C ARG A 443 4.32 -23.54 -1.95
N THR A 444 3.96 -22.55 -1.16
CA THR A 444 4.86 -21.60 -0.48
C THR A 444 4.57 -21.59 1.03
N LEU A 445 5.34 -20.87 1.86
CA LEU A 445 5.09 -20.87 3.32
C LEU A 445 3.76 -20.19 3.65
N THR A 446 3.54 -19.05 3.03
CA THR A 446 2.30 -18.26 3.00
C THR A 446 1.80 -18.20 1.57
N SER A 447 0.54 -17.88 1.33
CA SER A 447 -0.01 -17.70 -0.02
C SER A 447 -1.32 -16.91 0.03
N HIS A 448 -1.95 -16.74 -1.12
CA HIS A 448 -3.24 -16.09 -1.28
C HIS A 448 -4.28 -17.08 -1.82
N VAL A 449 -5.54 -16.80 -1.56
CA VAL A 449 -6.66 -17.54 -2.16
C VAL A 449 -6.89 -16.97 -3.55
N GLY A 450 -7.18 -17.84 -4.54
CA GLY A 450 -7.49 -17.43 -5.91
C GLY A 450 -8.86 -16.75 -6.03
N MET A 451 -8.99 -15.58 -5.43
CA MET A 451 -10.20 -14.75 -5.37
C MET A 451 -9.85 -13.30 -5.69
N ASN A 452 -10.87 -12.49 -5.99
CA ASN A 452 -10.68 -11.05 -6.13
C ASN A 452 -10.31 -10.43 -4.77
N TYR A 453 -9.59 -9.31 -4.74
CA TYR A 453 -9.22 -8.65 -3.47
C TYR A 453 -10.43 -8.37 -2.57
N ARG A 454 -11.57 -7.99 -3.16
CA ARG A 454 -12.83 -7.71 -2.42
C ARG A 454 -13.45 -8.93 -1.78
N GLU A 455 -13.02 -10.12 -2.19
CA GLU A 455 -13.45 -11.42 -1.65
C GLU A 455 -12.38 -12.02 -0.71
N GLY A 456 -11.31 -11.27 -0.42
CA GLY A 456 -10.20 -11.70 0.42
C GLY A 456 -9.00 -12.27 -0.35
N GLY A 457 -8.95 -12.10 -1.67
CA GLY A 457 -7.86 -12.57 -2.53
C GLY A 457 -6.51 -11.88 -2.30
N ALA A 458 -6.51 -10.66 -1.76
CA ALA A 458 -5.28 -9.95 -1.36
C ALA A 458 -4.84 -10.30 0.07
N VAL A 459 -5.64 -11.07 0.83
CA VAL A 459 -5.35 -11.34 2.23
C VAL A 459 -4.37 -12.51 2.34
N LEU A 460 -3.23 -12.26 2.97
CA LEU A 460 -2.21 -13.28 3.20
C LEU A 460 -2.71 -14.41 4.12
N ARG A 461 -2.42 -15.65 3.74
CA ARG A 461 -2.81 -16.86 4.47
C ARG A 461 -1.62 -17.81 4.67
N PRO A 462 -1.61 -18.62 5.74
CA PRO A 462 -0.65 -19.72 5.86
C PRO A 462 -0.93 -20.81 4.81
N ASP A 463 0.09 -21.28 4.09
CA ASP A 463 -0.03 -22.38 3.14
C ASP A 463 0.68 -23.65 3.66
N LEU A 464 1.99 -23.80 3.38
CA LEU A 464 2.81 -24.87 3.95
C LEU A 464 3.11 -24.63 5.44
N ALA A 465 3.06 -23.38 5.89
CA ALA A 465 3.18 -23.04 7.30
C ALA A 465 1.93 -23.47 8.09
N LEU A 466 2.12 -23.74 9.39
CA LEU A 466 1.04 -24.04 10.35
C LEU A 466 0.20 -22.81 10.68
N GLY A 467 0.77 -21.61 10.54
CA GLY A 467 0.19 -20.31 10.79
C GLY A 467 1.10 -19.23 10.21
N LEU A 468 0.71 -17.96 10.30
CA LEU A 468 1.60 -16.85 9.99
C LEU A 468 2.84 -16.88 10.92
N PRO A 469 4.02 -16.42 10.45
CA PRO A 469 5.25 -16.54 11.22
C PRO A 469 5.25 -15.65 12.47
N ASN A 470 6.00 -16.07 13.48
CA ASN A 470 6.25 -15.24 14.65
C ASN A 470 7.45 -14.32 14.39
N GLN A 471 7.34 -13.06 14.78
CA GLN A 471 8.43 -12.08 14.73
C GLN A 471 9.11 -11.96 16.11
N SER A 472 10.40 -11.64 16.17
CA SER A 472 11.07 -11.25 17.41
C SER A 472 10.75 -9.81 17.83
N ALA A 473 10.99 -9.49 19.11
CA ALA A 473 10.78 -8.15 19.66
C ALA A 473 11.66 -7.04 19.06
N ASP A 474 12.69 -7.35 18.28
CA ASP A 474 13.48 -6.36 17.54
C ASP A 474 13.05 -6.25 16.06
N GLY A 475 12.09 -7.07 15.62
CA GLY A 475 11.62 -7.12 14.25
C GLY A 475 12.58 -7.78 13.25
N LEU A 476 13.75 -8.25 13.72
CA LEU A 476 14.85 -8.72 12.86
C LEU A 476 14.89 -10.24 12.70
N THR A 477 14.07 -11.00 13.43
CA THR A 477 14.02 -12.46 13.33
C THR A 477 12.60 -12.94 13.12
N TRP A 478 12.38 -13.75 12.09
CA TRP A 478 11.11 -14.38 11.76
C TRP A 478 11.20 -15.89 11.89
N THR A 479 10.22 -16.51 12.52
CA THR A 479 10.15 -17.97 12.70
C THR A 479 8.91 -18.54 12.01
N PHE A 480 9.14 -19.33 10.96
CA PHE A 480 8.10 -20.08 10.26
C PHE A 480 8.06 -21.52 10.78
N ARG A 481 6.85 -22.00 11.09
CA ARG A 481 6.61 -23.39 11.47
C ARG A 481 5.92 -24.14 10.33
N ILE A 482 6.60 -25.10 9.73
CA ILE A 482 6.13 -25.87 8.58
C ILE A 482 5.25 -27.02 9.07
N ARG A 483 4.15 -27.28 8.36
CA ARG A 483 3.25 -28.40 8.66
C ARG A 483 3.94 -29.75 8.35
N PRO A 484 4.05 -30.67 9.32
CA PRO A 484 4.60 -32.00 9.06
C PRO A 484 3.74 -32.85 8.13
N GLY A 485 4.34 -33.83 7.46
CA GLY A 485 3.64 -34.83 6.65
C GLY A 485 3.23 -34.33 5.25
N LEU A 486 3.80 -33.23 4.79
CA LEU A 486 3.63 -32.70 3.43
C LEU A 486 4.68 -33.31 2.51
N ASN A 487 4.28 -33.83 1.36
CA ASN A 487 5.16 -34.55 0.44
C ASN A 487 5.14 -33.95 -0.97
N TYR A 488 6.26 -34.11 -1.67
CA TYR A 488 6.39 -33.75 -3.07
C TYR A 488 5.58 -34.65 -4.00
N ALA A 489 5.40 -34.23 -5.25
CA ALA A 489 4.89 -35.07 -6.31
C ALA A 489 5.85 -36.21 -6.66
N PRO A 490 5.36 -37.27 -7.33
CA PRO A 490 6.23 -38.22 -8.03
C PRO A 490 7.28 -37.51 -8.91
N PRO A 491 8.52 -38.02 -8.95
CA PRO A 491 8.98 -39.33 -8.45
C PRO A 491 9.45 -39.30 -6.99
N LEU A 492 9.31 -38.16 -6.31
CA LEU A 492 9.78 -37.92 -4.94
C LEU A 492 8.63 -37.91 -3.93
N GLN A 493 7.57 -38.70 -4.16
CA GLN A 493 6.37 -38.76 -3.31
C GLN A 493 6.61 -39.21 -1.86
N ARG A 494 7.78 -39.77 -1.57
CA ARG A 494 8.20 -40.16 -0.21
C ARG A 494 9.07 -39.12 0.47
N THR A 495 9.51 -38.10 -0.27
CA THR A 495 10.29 -36.99 0.25
C THR A 495 9.33 -36.00 0.89
N GLU A 496 9.59 -35.68 2.15
CA GLU A 496 8.81 -34.72 2.92
C GLU A 496 9.40 -33.33 2.73
N ILE A 497 8.53 -32.31 2.69
CA ILE A 497 8.90 -30.90 2.63
C ILE A 497 9.36 -30.45 4.03
N THR A 498 10.51 -29.79 4.10
CA THR A 498 11.23 -29.42 5.31
C THR A 498 11.79 -27.99 5.23
N ALA A 499 12.21 -27.43 6.35
CA ALA A 499 12.82 -26.10 6.41
C ALA A 499 14.06 -25.96 5.52
N ALA A 500 14.86 -27.03 5.40
CA ALA A 500 16.05 -27.02 4.56
C ALA A 500 15.76 -26.85 3.06
N ASP A 501 14.54 -27.19 2.59
CA ASP A 501 14.14 -27.04 1.19
C ASP A 501 13.97 -25.56 0.79
N PHE A 502 13.57 -24.71 1.74
CA PHE A 502 13.45 -23.26 1.57
C PHE A 502 14.81 -22.56 1.64
N ILE A 503 15.73 -23.06 2.47
CA ILE A 503 17.11 -22.57 2.45
C ILE A 503 17.74 -22.84 1.08
N ARG A 504 17.54 -24.05 0.53
CA ARG A 504 18.00 -24.40 -0.82
C ARG A 504 17.42 -23.50 -1.91
N SER A 505 16.12 -23.18 -1.86
CA SER A 505 15.48 -22.32 -2.86
C SER A 505 16.06 -20.91 -2.82
N LEU A 506 16.15 -20.29 -1.63
CA LEU A 506 16.70 -18.94 -1.48
C LEU A 506 18.20 -18.87 -1.79
N GLN A 507 18.97 -19.92 -1.50
CA GLN A 507 20.37 -20.01 -1.95
C GLN A 507 20.48 -20.11 -3.47
N ARG A 508 19.53 -20.80 -4.13
CA ARG A 508 19.51 -20.87 -5.59
C ARG A 508 19.14 -19.52 -6.18
N ASP A 509 18.09 -18.89 -5.67
CA ASP A 509 17.65 -17.55 -6.06
C ASP A 509 18.79 -16.53 -5.95
N ALA A 510 19.45 -16.45 -4.78
CA ALA A 510 20.59 -15.57 -4.56
C ALA A 510 21.74 -15.83 -5.55
N ARG A 511 22.03 -17.09 -5.86
CA ARG A 511 23.10 -17.45 -6.81
C ARG A 511 22.79 -16.98 -8.24
N LEU A 512 21.53 -17.05 -8.64
CA LEU A 512 21.09 -16.64 -9.97
C LEU A 512 20.95 -15.12 -10.09
N ALA A 513 20.79 -14.44 -8.94
CA ALA A 513 20.92 -13.00 -8.73
C ALA A 513 20.07 -12.14 -9.69
N GLN A 514 18.85 -12.59 -10.01
CA GLN A 514 17.94 -11.85 -10.89
C GLN A 514 16.98 -10.91 -10.14
N SER A 515 16.83 -11.07 -8.83
CA SER A 515 15.95 -10.26 -7.99
C SER A 515 16.59 -9.85 -6.65
N THR A 516 16.16 -8.70 -6.12
CA THR A 516 16.51 -8.19 -4.78
C THR A 516 15.42 -8.45 -3.74
N THR A 517 14.37 -9.21 -4.08
CA THR A 517 13.24 -9.52 -3.19
C THR A 517 13.68 -10.00 -1.80
N TYR A 518 14.75 -10.80 -1.70
CA TYR A 518 15.22 -11.35 -0.42
C TYR A 518 16.54 -10.72 0.09
N SER A 519 17.00 -9.61 -0.50
CA SER A 519 18.20 -8.88 -0.07
C SER A 519 18.12 -8.36 1.39
N VAL A 520 16.92 -8.31 1.96
CA VAL A 520 16.70 -7.97 3.38
C VAL A 520 17.24 -9.02 4.36
N ILE A 521 17.49 -10.26 3.89
CA ILE A 521 17.98 -11.37 4.71
C ILE A 521 19.49 -11.23 4.91
N THR A 522 19.94 -11.35 6.16
CA THR A 522 21.36 -11.19 6.52
C THR A 522 22.28 -12.10 5.71
N GLY A 523 23.18 -11.49 4.94
CA GLY A 523 24.17 -12.19 4.11
C GLY A 523 23.63 -12.75 2.79
N TYR A 524 22.40 -12.42 2.40
CA TYR A 524 21.84 -12.76 1.08
C TYR A 524 22.70 -12.18 -0.05
N ASP A 525 22.92 -10.87 -0.04
CA ASP A 525 23.72 -10.17 -1.07
C ASP A 525 25.19 -10.61 -1.07
N ALA A 526 25.76 -10.88 0.11
CA ALA A 526 27.12 -11.40 0.22
C ALA A 526 27.26 -12.76 -0.47
N TYR A 527 26.23 -13.61 -0.36
CA TYR A 527 26.13 -14.89 -1.05
C TYR A 527 25.90 -14.70 -2.56
N ALA A 528 25.00 -13.80 -2.96
CA ALA A 528 24.69 -13.52 -4.35
C ALA A 528 25.89 -12.99 -5.15
N HIS A 529 26.70 -12.12 -4.55
CA HIS A 529 27.81 -11.43 -5.22
C HIS A 529 29.20 -12.03 -4.95
N GLY A 530 29.28 -13.17 -4.24
CA GLY A 530 30.53 -13.91 -4.02
C GLY A 530 31.54 -13.23 -3.10
N GLY A 531 31.13 -12.23 -2.32
CA GLY A 531 31.99 -11.55 -1.35
C GLY A 531 32.46 -12.52 -0.26
N GLY A 532 33.70 -13.00 -0.35
CA GLY A 532 34.28 -13.92 0.64
C GLY A 532 33.94 -15.40 0.46
N ASN A 533 33.34 -15.80 -0.67
CA ASN A 533 32.90 -17.19 -0.98
C ASN A 533 32.10 -17.87 0.15
N PRO A 534 31.01 -17.25 0.65
CA PRO A 534 30.17 -17.90 1.64
C PRO A 534 29.52 -19.17 1.07
N THR A 535 29.50 -20.24 1.86
CA THR A 535 28.84 -21.51 1.51
C THR A 535 27.35 -21.53 1.81
N SER A 536 26.85 -20.53 2.55
CA SER A 536 25.46 -20.39 2.96
C SER A 536 25.08 -18.92 3.18
N ILE A 537 23.77 -18.64 3.11
CA ILE A 537 23.22 -17.34 3.54
C ILE A 537 23.18 -17.35 5.07
N SER A 538 23.88 -16.43 5.72
CA SER A 538 24.06 -16.43 7.18
C SER A 538 22.77 -16.19 7.97
N GLY A 539 21.78 -15.52 7.38
CA GLY A 539 20.50 -15.22 8.00
C GLY A 539 19.46 -16.33 7.87
N LEU A 540 19.81 -17.51 7.35
CA LEU A 540 18.87 -18.62 7.19
C LEU A 540 19.28 -19.80 8.07
N GLU A 541 18.39 -20.20 8.97
CA GLU A 541 18.60 -21.35 9.85
C GLU A 541 17.43 -22.34 9.79
N ALA A 542 17.75 -23.62 9.89
CA ALA A 542 16.78 -24.70 10.08
C ALA A 542 17.11 -25.47 11.38
N PRO A 543 16.70 -24.97 12.57
CA PRO A 543 17.02 -25.61 13.85
C PRO A 543 16.50 -27.04 13.96
N ASP A 544 15.39 -27.34 13.26
CA ASP A 544 14.82 -28.67 13.10
C ASP A 544 14.19 -28.82 11.70
N ARG A 545 13.61 -30.00 11.40
CA ARG A 545 13.03 -30.29 10.08
C ARG A 545 11.88 -29.36 9.68
N TYR A 546 11.19 -28.73 10.63
CA TYR A 546 9.95 -28.00 10.40
C TYR A 546 9.99 -26.56 10.90
N THR A 547 11.16 -26.04 11.23
CA THR A 547 11.33 -24.67 11.72
C THR A 547 12.34 -23.97 10.84
N LEU A 548 11.90 -22.93 10.13
CA LEU A 548 12.77 -22.00 9.41
C LEU A 548 12.86 -20.72 10.23
N VAL A 549 14.07 -20.30 10.53
CA VAL A 549 14.36 -19.01 11.18
C VAL A 549 15.08 -18.13 10.16
N VAL A 550 14.58 -16.90 9.99
CA VAL A 550 15.09 -15.91 9.04
C VAL A 550 15.53 -14.68 9.83
N HIS A 551 16.80 -14.32 9.71
CA HIS A 551 17.39 -13.11 10.30
C HIS A 551 17.57 -12.04 9.22
N LEU A 552 17.22 -10.80 9.57
CA LEU A 552 17.21 -9.66 8.68
C LEU A 552 18.26 -8.63 9.09
N ASP A 553 18.77 -7.88 8.11
CA ASP A 553 19.68 -6.75 8.35
C ASP A 553 18.94 -5.48 8.80
N HIS A 554 17.64 -5.41 8.55
CA HIS A 554 16.74 -4.34 8.94
C HIS A 554 15.31 -4.87 9.05
N VAL A 555 14.41 -4.11 9.69
CA VAL A 555 13.02 -4.54 9.87
C VAL A 555 12.30 -4.55 8.53
N ALA A 556 11.62 -5.66 8.23
CA ALA A 556 10.76 -5.82 7.07
C ALA A 556 9.51 -6.62 7.48
N THR A 557 8.42 -5.91 7.81
CA THR A 557 7.14 -6.53 8.21
C THR A 557 6.39 -7.21 7.06
N ASP A 558 6.77 -6.89 5.83
CA ASP A 558 6.26 -7.51 4.60
C ASP A 558 6.93 -8.85 4.24
N LEU A 559 7.92 -9.32 5.02
CA LEU A 559 8.62 -10.58 4.75
C LEU A 559 7.65 -11.77 4.53
N PRO A 560 6.56 -11.94 5.31
CA PRO A 560 5.59 -13.00 5.05
C PRO A 560 4.90 -12.90 3.69
N ALA A 561 4.71 -11.69 3.13
CA ALA A 561 4.16 -11.52 1.78
C ALA A 561 5.18 -11.93 0.70
N ARG A 562 6.48 -11.70 0.93
CA ARG A 562 7.54 -12.17 0.02
C ARG A 562 7.59 -13.70 -0.04
N PHE A 563 7.44 -14.37 1.09
CA PHE A 563 7.34 -15.84 1.16
C PHE A 563 6.04 -16.44 0.57
N ALA A 564 5.16 -15.61 -0.01
CA ALA A 564 4.05 -16.06 -0.85
C ALA A 564 4.43 -16.18 -2.33
N LEU A 565 5.57 -15.62 -2.74
CA LEU A 565 6.02 -15.65 -4.11
C LEU A 565 6.64 -16.99 -4.51
N PRO A 566 6.50 -17.43 -5.77
CA PRO A 566 6.98 -18.73 -6.23
C PRO A 566 8.48 -18.96 -6.06
N GLU A 567 9.33 -17.92 -6.07
CA GLU A 567 10.79 -18.08 -5.94
C GLU A 567 11.16 -18.68 -4.56
N SER A 568 10.34 -18.43 -3.53
CA SER A 568 10.55 -19.07 -2.22
C SER A 568 10.23 -20.57 -2.21
N GLY A 569 9.55 -21.08 -3.25
CA GLY A 569 9.07 -22.45 -3.36
C GLY A 569 10.13 -23.52 -3.04
N PRO A 570 9.80 -24.55 -2.24
CA PRO A 570 10.79 -25.44 -1.66
C PRO A 570 11.38 -26.42 -2.70
N ILE A 571 12.71 -26.54 -2.78
CA ILE A 571 13.39 -27.47 -3.70
C ILE A 571 13.77 -28.77 -2.97
N PRO A 572 13.33 -29.96 -3.46
CA PRO A 572 13.64 -31.22 -2.78
C PRO A 572 15.13 -31.56 -2.83
N PRO A 573 15.66 -32.28 -1.81
CA PRO A 573 17.02 -32.77 -1.84
C PRO A 573 17.24 -33.74 -3.01
N SER A 574 18.48 -33.82 -3.50
CA SER A 574 18.83 -34.83 -4.51
C SER A 574 18.79 -36.24 -3.88
N PRO A 575 18.19 -37.23 -4.55
CA PRO A 575 18.12 -38.61 -4.04
C PRO A 575 19.46 -39.35 -4.07
N VAL A 576 20.45 -38.83 -4.81
CA VAL A 576 21.76 -39.47 -5.00
C VAL A 576 22.92 -38.68 -4.41
N ASP A 577 22.76 -37.38 -4.20
CA ASP A 577 23.75 -36.54 -3.52
C ASP A 577 23.07 -35.59 -2.52
N LEU A 578 23.04 -35.98 -1.25
CA LEU A 578 22.46 -35.19 -0.17
C LEU A 578 23.19 -33.86 0.08
N ASN A 579 24.41 -33.70 -0.44
CA ASN A 579 25.19 -32.47 -0.33
C ASN A 579 25.07 -31.58 -1.57
N ALA A 580 24.25 -31.96 -2.55
CA ALA A 580 24.01 -31.16 -3.73
C ALA A 580 23.42 -29.79 -3.31
N PRO A 581 24.09 -28.67 -3.63
CA PRO A 581 23.79 -27.36 -3.03
C PRO A 581 22.36 -26.88 -3.31
N PHE A 582 21.76 -27.29 -4.42
CA PHE A 582 20.40 -26.91 -4.82
C PHE A 582 19.50 -28.14 -4.99
N GLY A 583 19.81 -29.23 -4.30
CA GLY A 583 19.03 -30.47 -4.38
C GLY A 583 18.90 -30.97 -5.82
N VAL A 584 17.70 -31.32 -6.25
CA VAL A 584 17.43 -31.77 -7.63
C VAL A 584 17.64 -30.70 -8.70
N ALA A 585 17.67 -29.41 -8.34
CA ALA A 585 17.96 -28.32 -9.26
C ALA A 585 19.47 -28.12 -9.50
N THR A 586 20.32 -28.88 -8.80
CA THR A 586 21.77 -28.79 -8.97
C THR A 586 22.18 -29.17 -10.39
N GLY A 587 22.87 -28.27 -11.09
CA GLY A 587 23.25 -28.44 -12.49
C GLY A 587 22.24 -27.87 -13.49
N HIS A 588 21.13 -27.31 -13.01
CA HIS A 588 20.12 -26.58 -13.80
C HIS A 588 20.11 -25.11 -13.39
N ASP A 589 21.18 -24.38 -13.71
CA ASP A 589 21.19 -22.91 -13.55
C ASP A 589 20.24 -22.22 -14.54
N SER A 590 19.85 -22.96 -15.58
CA SER A 590 18.82 -22.62 -16.54
C SER A 590 17.99 -23.87 -16.85
N GLY A 591 16.72 -23.68 -17.16
CA GLY A 591 15.80 -24.72 -17.63
C GLY A 591 15.26 -25.69 -16.58
N TYR A 592 15.36 -25.36 -15.28
CA TYR A 592 14.87 -26.24 -14.21
C TYR A 592 13.35 -26.44 -14.25
N GLY A 593 12.57 -25.49 -14.80
CA GLY A 593 11.10 -25.62 -14.92
C GLY A 593 10.63 -26.89 -15.62
N ARG A 594 11.45 -27.44 -16.54
CA ARG A 594 11.20 -28.70 -17.25
C ARG A 594 11.50 -29.97 -16.44
N PHE A 595 12.01 -29.79 -15.23
CA PHE A 595 12.37 -30.82 -14.25
C PHE A 595 11.79 -30.50 -12.86
N LEU A 596 10.89 -29.52 -12.77
CA LEU A 596 10.30 -29.08 -11.52
C LEU A 596 9.55 -30.24 -10.84
N VAL A 597 9.87 -30.47 -9.57
CA VAL A 597 9.15 -31.43 -8.74
C VAL A 597 8.10 -30.67 -7.93
N SER A 598 6.84 -30.85 -8.29
CA SER A 598 5.73 -30.09 -7.72
C SER A 598 5.52 -30.35 -6.21
N SER A 599 5.16 -29.31 -5.48
CA SER A 599 4.58 -29.37 -4.13
C SER A 599 3.07 -29.06 -4.12
N GLY A 600 2.53 -28.58 -5.24
CA GLY A 600 1.13 -28.18 -5.42
C GLY A 600 0.16 -29.29 -5.79
N PRO A 601 -1.13 -28.94 -6.02
CA PRO A 601 -2.21 -29.88 -6.33
C PRO A 601 -2.10 -30.53 -7.72
N TYR A 602 -1.22 -30.03 -8.59
CA TYR A 602 -0.95 -30.57 -9.92
C TYR A 602 0.54 -30.75 -10.14
N MET A 603 0.93 -31.54 -11.13
CA MET A 603 2.30 -31.78 -11.56
C MET A 603 2.35 -31.78 -13.09
N ILE A 604 3.50 -31.46 -13.68
CA ILE A 604 3.68 -31.56 -15.13
C ILE A 604 3.56 -33.03 -15.54
N GLU A 605 2.78 -33.33 -16.58
CA GLU A 605 2.68 -34.68 -17.13
C GLU A 605 4.08 -35.20 -17.52
N GLY A 606 4.41 -36.44 -17.19
CA GLY A 606 5.76 -36.96 -17.43
C GLY A 606 6.79 -36.68 -16.32
N SER A 607 6.43 -35.92 -15.27
CA SER A 607 7.34 -35.67 -14.14
C SER A 607 7.62 -36.91 -13.31
N ALA A 608 6.69 -37.86 -13.23
CA ALA A 608 6.88 -39.10 -12.48
C ALA A 608 7.98 -40.01 -13.08
N GLU A 609 8.33 -39.78 -14.33
CA GLU A 609 9.29 -40.56 -15.12
C GLU A 609 10.71 -39.98 -15.09
N VAL A 610 10.90 -38.79 -14.50
CA VAL A 610 12.21 -38.15 -14.39
C VAL A 610 13.11 -38.95 -13.44
N ASP A 611 14.26 -39.42 -13.93
CA ASP A 611 15.19 -40.22 -13.14
C ASP A 611 16.29 -39.34 -12.52
N PHE A 612 15.98 -38.71 -11.39
CA PHE A 612 16.93 -37.89 -10.61
C PHE A 612 18.14 -38.67 -10.05
N SER A 613 18.29 -39.96 -10.35
CA SER A 613 19.55 -40.68 -10.09
C SER A 613 20.63 -40.42 -11.13
N GLN A 614 20.26 -39.86 -12.30
CA GLN A 614 21.19 -39.51 -13.36
C GLN A 614 21.78 -38.11 -13.16
N PRO A 615 22.98 -37.83 -13.71
CA PRO A 615 23.52 -36.48 -13.75
C PRO A 615 22.58 -35.53 -14.49
N ALA A 616 22.51 -34.26 -14.06
CA ALA A 616 21.67 -33.22 -14.66
C ALA A 616 21.77 -33.13 -16.19
N THR A 617 22.97 -33.33 -16.74
CA THR A 617 23.24 -33.30 -18.19
C THR A 617 22.63 -34.46 -18.98
N GLN A 618 22.14 -35.50 -18.30
CA GLN A 618 21.55 -36.70 -18.91
C GLN A 618 20.03 -36.80 -18.66
N LEU A 619 19.48 -35.97 -17.77
CA LEU A 619 18.06 -35.95 -17.46
C LEU A 619 17.24 -35.65 -18.70
N GLN A 620 16.19 -36.45 -18.90
CA GLN A 620 15.21 -36.21 -19.95
C GLN A 620 14.12 -35.27 -19.42
N PRO A 621 13.82 -34.17 -20.13
CA PRO A 621 12.74 -33.26 -19.75
C PRO A 621 11.39 -33.98 -19.66
N THR A 622 10.48 -33.45 -18.84
CA THR A 622 9.12 -33.95 -18.75
C THR A 622 8.41 -33.94 -20.10
N SER A 623 7.63 -34.98 -20.41
CA SER A 623 6.90 -35.06 -21.68
C SER A 623 5.74 -34.06 -21.82
N GLY A 624 5.24 -33.56 -20.69
CA GLY A 624 4.10 -32.65 -20.62
C GLY A 624 4.44 -31.19 -20.85
N PHE A 625 5.71 -30.83 -21.11
CA PHE A 625 6.10 -29.44 -21.33
C PHE A 625 7.05 -29.29 -22.53
N ASP A 626 6.54 -28.65 -23.58
CA ASP A 626 7.28 -28.17 -24.75
C ASP A 626 7.21 -26.63 -24.76
N PRO A 627 8.28 -25.94 -24.31
CA PRO A 627 8.30 -24.48 -24.19
C PRO A 627 7.85 -23.76 -25.47
N GLY A 628 6.97 -22.76 -25.33
CA GLY A 628 6.40 -22.04 -26.47
C GLY A 628 5.26 -22.76 -27.21
N ARG A 629 4.93 -24.02 -26.87
CA ARG A 629 3.98 -24.84 -27.64
C ARG A 629 2.90 -25.51 -26.82
N THR A 630 3.26 -26.35 -25.85
CA THR A 630 2.28 -27.10 -25.05
C THR A 630 2.72 -27.26 -23.60
N LEU A 631 1.77 -27.12 -22.68
CA LEU A 631 1.93 -27.52 -21.29
C LEU A 631 0.74 -28.40 -20.88
N VAL A 632 1.00 -29.46 -20.13
CA VAL A 632 -0.02 -30.33 -19.57
C VAL A 632 0.25 -30.55 -18.09
N LEU A 633 -0.74 -30.20 -17.28
CA LEU A 633 -0.76 -30.47 -15.85
C LEU A 633 -1.76 -31.59 -15.53
N VAL A 634 -1.33 -32.52 -14.69
CA VAL A 634 -2.16 -33.61 -14.16
C VAL A 634 -2.16 -33.56 -12.64
N ARG A 635 -3.09 -34.25 -12.00
CA ARG A 635 -3.16 -34.32 -10.54
C ARG A 635 -1.85 -34.78 -9.91
N ASN A 636 -1.40 -34.07 -8.89
CA ASN A 636 -0.38 -34.58 -7.98
C ASN A 636 -1.04 -35.60 -7.02
N PRO A 637 -0.74 -36.90 -7.11
CA PRO A 637 -1.37 -37.92 -6.27
C PRO A 637 -0.89 -37.86 -4.81
N SER A 638 0.21 -37.18 -4.52
CA SER A 638 0.74 -37.01 -3.17
C SER A 638 0.10 -35.84 -2.42
N TRP A 639 -0.52 -34.90 -3.14
CA TRP A 639 -1.16 -33.73 -2.54
C TRP A 639 -2.43 -34.15 -1.78
N ARG A 640 -2.64 -33.54 -0.62
CA ARG A 640 -3.75 -33.86 0.29
C ARG A 640 -4.65 -32.64 0.45
N PRO A 641 -5.89 -32.66 -0.09
CA PRO A 641 -6.82 -31.55 0.05
C PRO A 641 -7.10 -31.14 1.50
N ALA A 642 -7.11 -32.11 2.44
CA ALA A 642 -7.34 -31.82 3.85
C ALA A 642 -6.22 -30.98 4.52
N LEU A 643 -5.06 -30.84 3.86
CA LEU A 643 -3.92 -30.06 4.35
C LEU A 643 -3.63 -28.83 3.47
N ASP A 644 -4.57 -28.44 2.61
CA ASP A 644 -4.51 -27.28 1.74
C ASP A 644 -5.92 -26.67 1.65
N HIS A 645 -6.14 -25.63 2.45
CA HIS A 645 -7.43 -24.96 2.59
C HIS A 645 -7.60 -23.81 1.57
N LEU A 646 -6.54 -23.47 0.83
CA LEU A 646 -6.56 -22.39 -0.16
C LEU A 646 -7.02 -22.90 -1.52
N ARG A 647 -6.63 -24.13 -1.89
CA ARG A 647 -6.81 -24.68 -3.23
C ARG A 647 -7.79 -25.85 -3.23
N PRO A 648 -9.06 -25.66 -3.64
CA PRO A 648 -10.00 -26.77 -3.73
C PRO A 648 -9.63 -27.74 -4.85
N ALA A 649 -9.05 -27.18 -5.92
CA ALA A 649 -8.58 -27.83 -7.12
C ALA A 649 -9.66 -28.82 -7.65
N TYR A 650 -10.53 -28.36 -8.53
CA TYR A 650 -11.60 -29.23 -9.04
C TYR A 650 -11.18 -30.10 -10.23
N LEU A 651 -10.27 -29.64 -11.09
CA LEU A 651 -9.98 -30.24 -12.40
C LEU A 651 -9.20 -31.57 -12.33
N GLY A 652 -9.33 -32.45 -13.33
CA GLY A 652 -8.45 -33.62 -13.44
C GLY A 652 -7.15 -33.33 -14.19
N ARG A 653 -7.23 -32.41 -15.17
CA ARG A 653 -6.18 -32.06 -16.11
C ARG A 653 -6.32 -30.61 -16.56
N LEU A 654 -5.19 -29.93 -16.74
CA LEU A 654 -5.11 -28.64 -17.43
C LEU A 654 -4.24 -28.82 -18.67
N GLN A 655 -4.74 -28.37 -19.82
CA GLN A 655 -4.06 -28.53 -21.10
C GLN A 655 -3.93 -27.18 -21.78
N PHE A 656 -2.70 -26.68 -21.89
CA PHE A 656 -2.35 -25.41 -22.48
C PHE A 656 -1.83 -25.63 -23.89
N ALA A 657 -2.41 -24.93 -24.86
CA ALA A 657 -1.88 -24.77 -26.20
C ALA A 657 -1.37 -23.33 -26.32
N MET A 658 -0.12 -23.16 -26.74
CA MET A 658 0.60 -21.88 -26.66
C MET A 658 1.16 -21.48 -28.03
N GLY A 659 1.61 -20.23 -28.15
CA GLY A 659 2.33 -19.78 -29.34
C GLY A 659 1.45 -19.57 -30.58
N MET A 660 0.20 -19.18 -30.38
CA MET A 660 -0.76 -18.89 -31.46
C MET A 660 -1.12 -17.40 -31.55
N SER A 661 -1.80 -16.98 -32.62
CA SER A 661 -2.35 -15.63 -32.71
C SER A 661 -3.62 -15.46 -31.87
N ASP A 662 -3.95 -14.21 -31.52
CA ASP A 662 -5.20 -13.86 -30.84
C ASP A 662 -6.44 -14.35 -31.60
N ASP A 663 -6.42 -14.20 -32.93
CA ASP A 663 -7.50 -14.66 -33.82
C ASP A 663 -7.67 -16.18 -33.68
N LYS A 664 -6.57 -16.94 -33.61
CA LYS A 664 -6.63 -18.39 -33.47
C LYS A 664 -7.14 -18.81 -32.09
N ALA A 665 -6.69 -18.14 -31.03
CA ALA A 665 -7.19 -18.40 -29.69
C ALA A 665 -8.70 -18.16 -29.59
N ALA A 666 -9.19 -17.06 -30.18
CA ALA A 666 -10.62 -16.76 -30.24
C ALA A 666 -11.41 -17.80 -31.04
N GLU A 667 -10.90 -18.27 -32.20
CA GLU A 667 -11.51 -19.36 -32.96
C GLU A 667 -11.61 -20.67 -32.17
N LEU A 668 -10.58 -21.01 -31.39
CA LEU A 668 -10.56 -22.23 -30.57
C LEU A 668 -11.61 -22.15 -29.46
N LEU A 669 -11.73 -21.01 -28.78
CA LEU A 669 -12.75 -20.82 -27.75
C LEU A 669 -14.16 -20.87 -28.36
N ASP A 670 -14.37 -20.15 -29.48
CA ASP A 670 -15.68 -20.11 -30.14
C ASP A 670 -16.14 -21.47 -30.67
N GLY A 671 -15.20 -22.27 -31.18
CA GLY A 671 -15.42 -23.64 -31.63
C GLY A 671 -15.58 -24.65 -30.49
N GLY A 672 -15.45 -24.24 -29.23
CA GLY A 672 -15.49 -25.12 -28.07
C GLY A 672 -14.30 -26.08 -27.99
N LEU A 673 -13.16 -25.70 -28.58
CA LEU A 673 -11.88 -26.40 -28.52
C LEU A 673 -10.96 -25.86 -27.41
N ALA A 674 -11.19 -24.63 -26.95
CA ALA A 674 -10.65 -24.06 -25.72
C ALA A 674 -11.79 -23.70 -24.76
N ASP A 675 -11.48 -23.66 -23.48
CA ASP A 675 -12.40 -23.30 -22.39
C ASP A 675 -12.01 -21.95 -21.75
N LEU A 676 -10.76 -21.50 -21.93
CA LEU A 676 -10.21 -20.24 -21.42
C LEU A 676 -9.12 -19.74 -22.38
N ILE A 677 -8.98 -18.41 -22.48
CA ILE A 677 -7.80 -17.76 -23.08
C ILE A 677 -7.03 -17.13 -21.93
N LEU A 678 -5.77 -17.50 -21.75
CA LEU A 678 -4.88 -16.93 -20.74
C LEU A 678 -3.88 -16.02 -21.46
N HIS A 679 -3.88 -14.73 -21.13
CA HIS A 679 -3.07 -13.74 -21.86
C HIS A 679 -2.72 -12.53 -21.01
N GLY A 680 -1.47 -12.44 -20.54
CA GLY A 680 -0.97 -11.30 -19.74
C GLY A 680 -0.82 -9.97 -20.48
N ALA A 681 -1.10 -9.92 -21.79
CA ALA A 681 -0.93 -8.71 -22.61
C ALA A 681 -1.83 -7.55 -22.16
N PRO A 682 -1.50 -6.29 -22.55
CA PRO A 682 -2.39 -5.15 -22.32
C PRO A 682 -3.79 -5.40 -22.87
N PRO A 683 -4.85 -4.94 -22.19
CA PRO A 683 -6.21 -5.25 -22.58
C PRO A 683 -6.59 -4.66 -23.95
N PRO A 684 -7.57 -5.25 -24.65
CA PRO A 684 -8.31 -6.46 -24.30
C PRO A 684 -7.49 -7.73 -24.57
N GLN A 685 -7.66 -8.73 -23.71
CA GLN A 685 -7.03 -10.06 -23.83
C GLN A 685 -7.72 -10.94 -24.88
N VAL A 686 -8.98 -10.61 -25.21
CA VAL A 686 -9.85 -11.40 -26.09
C VAL A 686 -10.42 -10.53 -27.21
N MET A 687 -10.76 -11.16 -28.34
CA MET A 687 -11.27 -10.46 -29.51
C MET A 687 -12.63 -9.77 -29.25
N PRO A 688 -12.85 -8.51 -29.69
CA PRO A 688 -14.11 -7.78 -29.45
C PRO A 688 -15.36 -8.48 -29.96
N TRP A 689 -15.29 -9.17 -31.10
CA TRP A 689 -16.44 -9.89 -31.66
C TRP A 689 -16.86 -11.08 -30.77
N LEU A 690 -15.91 -11.70 -30.07
CA LEU A 690 -16.16 -12.82 -29.17
C LEU A 690 -16.83 -12.35 -27.88
N ILE A 691 -16.35 -11.24 -27.32
CA ILE A 691 -17.02 -10.53 -26.21
C ILE A 691 -18.47 -10.22 -26.60
N GLN A 692 -18.67 -9.55 -27.75
CA GLN A 692 -20.00 -9.15 -28.23
C GLN A 692 -20.93 -10.35 -28.42
N LYS A 693 -20.41 -11.48 -28.92
CA LYS A 693 -21.18 -12.72 -29.10
C LYS A 693 -21.71 -13.27 -27.78
N PHE A 694 -20.88 -13.28 -26.73
CA PHE A 694 -21.27 -13.79 -25.42
C PHE A 694 -22.21 -12.84 -24.68
N ASP A 695 -21.95 -11.53 -24.73
CA ASP A 695 -22.86 -10.51 -24.19
C ASP A 695 -24.26 -10.59 -24.83
N ALA A 696 -24.32 -10.82 -26.14
CA ALA A 696 -25.58 -10.93 -26.87
C ALA A 696 -26.37 -12.22 -26.55
N ASN A 697 -25.71 -13.25 -26.01
CA ASN A 697 -26.34 -14.54 -25.73
C ASN A 697 -25.77 -15.21 -24.46
N PRO A 698 -26.36 -14.93 -23.28
CA PRO A 698 -25.95 -15.52 -22.01
C PRO A 698 -26.05 -17.05 -21.96
N ARG A 699 -26.68 -17.71 -22.94
CA ARG A 699 -26.69 -19.19 -23.02
C ARG A 699 -25.35 -19.78 -23.41
N LEU A 700 -24.46 -18.99 -24.01
CA LEU A 700 -23.11 -19.40 -24.41
C LEU A 700 -22.16 -19.44 -23.21
N GLY A 701 -22.41 -18.62 -22.19
CA GLY A 701 -21.54 -18.43 -21.04
C GLY A 701 -21.60 -16.97 -20.56
N GLN A 702 -20.50 -16.50 -19.99
CA GLN A 702 -20.38 -15.17 -19.41
C GLN A 702 -19.07 -14.49 -19.83
N VAL A 703 -19.08 -13.16 -19.84
CA VAL A 703 -17.87 -12.33 -19.90
C VAL A 703 -17.55 -11.91 -18.48
N GLN A 704 -16.29 -12.09 -18.06
CA GLN A 704 -15.78 -11.66 -16.76
C GLN A 704 -14.84 -10.48 -16.99
N VAL A 705 -14.93 -9.49 -16.11
CA VAL A 705 -14.08 -8.30 -16.14
C VAL A 705 -13.62 -8.07 -14.71
N ASN A 706 -12.32 -8.21 -14.48
CA ASN A 706 -11.70 -8.05 -13.17
C ASN A 706 -10.64 -6.96 -13.25
N GLU A 707 -10.55 -6.13 -12.23
CA GLU A 707 -9.45 -5.17 -12.08
C GLU A 707 -8.18 -5.94 -11.73
N ARG A 708 -7.13 -5.73 -12.52
CA ARG A 708 -5.80 -6.29 -12.24
C ARG A 708 -4.92 -5.27 -11.55
N ASP A 709 -3.94 -5.76 -10.81
CA ASP A 709 -2.98 -4.98 -10.05
C ASP A 709 -1.87 -4.43 -10.96
N PHE A 710 -2.31 -3.69 -11.98
CA PHE A 710 -1.46 -3.07 -12.98
C PHE A 710 -2.07 -1.75 -13.44
N GLN A 711 -1.33 -0.66 -13.28
CA GLN A 711 -1.78 0.67 -13.65
C GLN A 711 -0.86 1.37 -14.64
N ARG A 712 -1.32 2.50 -15.15
CA ARG A 712 -0.60 3.38 -16.08
C ARG A 712 -0.58 4.81 -15.58
N ALA A 713 0.59 5.42 -15.68
CA ALA A 713 0.84 6.78 -15.25
C ALA A 713 1.80 7.51 -16.19
N ILE A 714 1.79 8.84 -16.10
CA ILE A 714 2.91 9.67 -16.54
C ILE A 714 3.88 9.81 -15.37
N GLU A 715 5.12 9.33 -15.49
CA GLU A 715 6.18 9.58 -14.51
C GLU A 715 6.91 10.88 -14.84
N MET A 716 7.19 11.71 -13.83
CA MET A 716 7.87 12.99 -13.97
C MET A 716 9.18 13.00 -13.18
N ASN A 717 10.29 13.32 -13.83
CA ASN A 717 11.60 13.41 -13.18
C ASN A 717 11.75 14.73 -12.39
N LEU A 718 11.76 14.66 -11.06
CA LEU A 718 11.75 15.83 -10.17
C LEU A 718 13.06 16.63 -10.15
N ALA A 719 14.14 16.10 -10.74
CA ALA A 719 15.40 16.83 -10.87
C ALA A 719 15.52 17.61 -12.18
N ILE A 720 14.55 17.48 -13.10
CA ILE A 720 14.60 18.08 -14.43
C ILE A 720 13.52 19.15 -14.59
N PRO A 721 13.89 20.42 -14.85
CA PRO A 721 12.94 21.45 -15.24
C PRO A 721 12.09 21.04 -16.46
N PRO A 722 10.77 21.34 -16.47
CA PRO A 722 10.04 22.13 -15.48
C PRO A 722 9.43 21.32 -14.31
N PHE A 723 9.65 20.01 -14.25
CA PHE A 723 9.00 19.11 -13.28
C PHE A 723 9.61 19.17 -11.89
N ASP A 724 10.67 19.94 -11.68
CA ASP A 724 11.18 20.29 -10.35
C ASP A 724 10.28 21.29 -9.59
N ASP A 725 9.23 21.82 -10.23
CA ASP A 725 8.18 22.66 -9.61
C ASP A 725 6.86 21.87 -9.44
N VAL A 726 6.37 21.78 -8.20
CA VAL A 726 5.15 21.02 -7.85
C VAL A 726 3.91 21.54 -8.59
N HIS A 727 3.82 22.84 -8.85
CA HIS A 727 2.68 23.41 -9.56
C HIS A 727 2.61 22.96 -11.02
N VAL A 728 3.77 22.69 -11.65
CA VAL A 728 3.79 22.09 -13.00
C VAL A 728 3.27 20.66 -12.95
N ARG A 729 3.69 19.87 -11.95
CA ARG A 729 3.26 18.48 -11.78
C ARG A 729 1.76 18.35 -11.48
N ARG A 730 1.22 19.26 -10.65
CA ARG A 730 -0.23 19.39 -10.43
C ARG A 730 -0.97 19.83 -11.69
N ALA A 731 -0.43 20.78 -12.46
CA ALA A 731 -1.02 21.20 -13.72
C ALA A 731 -1.06 20.07 -14.75
N VAL A 732 -0.03 19.22 -14.81
CA VAL A 732 -0.03 17.99 -15.63
C VAL A 732 -1.19 17.09 -15.22
N ASN A 733 -1.39 16.81 -13.93
CA ASN A 733 -2.52 16.00 -13.48
C ASN A 733 -3.88 16.60 -13.88
N TYR A 734 -4.08 17.92 -13.70
CA TYR A 734 -5.34 18.57 -14.03
C TYR A 734 -5.62 18.65 -15.54
N ILE A 735 -4.61 18.72 -16.41
CA ILE A 735 -4.86 18.91 -17.86
C ILE A 735 -5.20 17.62 -18.60
N LEU A 736 -4.89 16.45 -18.03
CA LEU A 736 -5.09 15.16 -18.70
C LEU A 736 -6.56 14.85 -18.92
N ASP A 737 -6.90 14.57 -20.18
CA ASP A 737 -8.18 13.98 -20.56
C ASP A 737 -8.13 12.46 -20.32
N LYS A 738 -8.28 12.06 -19.04
CA LYS A 738 -8.25 10.65 -18.63
C LYS A 738 -9.34 9.84 -19.32
N ARG A 739 -10.48 10.46 -19.64
CA ARG A 739 -11.55 9.83 -20.40
C ARG A 739 -11.10 9.46 -21.82
N ALA A 740 -10.47 10.40 -22.54
CA ALA A 740 -9.91 10.12 -23.86
C ALA A 740 -8.81 9.05 -23.82
N LEU A 741 -7.98 9.04 -22.76
CA LEU A 741 -6.95 8.01 -22.58
C LEU A 741 -7.56 6.61 -22.37
N ILE A 742 -8.62 6.48 -21.56
CA ILE A 742 -9.31 5.20 -21.38
C ILE A 742 -10.01 4.77 -22.66
N ASP A 743 -10.69 5.67 -23.36
CA ASP A 743 -11.34 5.35 -24.63
C ASP A 743 -10.32 4.90 -25.68
N ALA A 744 -9.14 5.53 -25.73
CA ALA A 744 -7.99 5.10 -26.53
C ALA A 744 -7.29 3.84 -26.00
N HIS A 745 -7.57 3.44 -24.76
CA HIS A 745 -7.14 2.16 -24.17
C HIS A 745 -8.18 1.04 -24.34
N GLY A 746 -9.30 1.29 -25.04
CA GLY A 746 -10.35 0.30 -25.28
C GLY A 746 -11.65 0.50 -24.50
N GLY A 747 -11.77 1.60 -23.75
CA GLY A 747 -12.95 2.02 -23.02
C GLY A 747 -13.11 1.38 -21.65
N GLY A 748 -14.23 1.66 -20.96
CA GLY A 748 -14.43 1.25 -19.56
C GLY A 748 -14.47 -0.26 -19.26
N ARG A 749 -14.32 -1.14 -20.27
CA ARG A 749 -14.12 -2.58 -20.04
C ARG A 749 -12.66 -2.95 -19.89
N THR A 750 -11.76 -2.21 -20.53
CA THR A 750 -10.31 -2.46 -20.50
C THR A 750 -9.61 -1.80 -19.33
N GLY A 751 -10.28 -0.88 -18.63
CA GLY A 751 -9.74 -0.27 -17.42
C GLY A 751 -10.68 0.73 -16.78
N ALA A 752 -10.26 1.26 -15.64
CA ALA A 752 -10.93 2.30 -14.87
C ALA A 752 -9.99 3.49 -14.63
N ILE A 753 -10.56 4.63 -14.23
CA ILE A 753 -9.76 5.84 -13.94
C ILE A 753 -9.01 5.63 -12.64
N MET A 754 -7.68 5.80 -12.73
CA MET A 754 -6.80 5.84 -11.57
C MET A 754 -6.48 7.28 -11.17
N SER A 755 -6.37 7.52 -9.88
CA SER A 755 -6.20 8.88 -9.32
C SER A 755 -5.22 8.97 -8.15
N HIS A 756 -4.64 7.85 -7.75
CA HIS A 756 -3.62 7.76 -6.72
C HIS A 756 -2.52 6.80 -7.14
N TYR A 757 -1.42 6.78 -6.39
CA TYR A 757 -0.22 6.08 -6.83
C TYR A 757 -0.29 4.59 -6.56
N ASN A 758 -0.77 4.17 -5.40
CA ASN A 758 -0.77 2.76 -5.04
C ASN A 758 -2.00 2.05 -5.63
N ILE A 759 -1.97 0.72 -5.68
CA ILE A 759 -3.08 -0.07 -6.25
C ILE A 759 -4.13 -0.34 -5.17
N ASP A 760 -5.42 -0.22 -5.53
CA ASP A 760 -6.55 -0.35 -4.61
C ASP A 760 -6.51 -1.68 -3.81
N SER A 761 -6.09 -2.78 -4.42
CA SER A 761 -5.99 -4.10 -3.76
C SER A 761 -4.99 -4.13 -2.60
N LEU A 762 -3.95 -3.29 -2.65
CA LEU A 762 -2.89 -3.22 -1.64
C LEU A 762 -3.28 -2.33 -0.45
N GLU A 763 -4.38 -1.59 -0.60
CA GLU A 763 -4.89 -0.61 0.37
C GLU A 763 -6.34 -0.89 0.78
N ASP A 764 -6.81 -2.13 0.56
CA ASP A 764 -8.19 -2.57 0.84
C ASP A 764 -9.27 -1.66 0.20
N GLY A 765 -8.95 -0.99 -0.91
CA GLY A 765 -9.82 -0.06 -1.62
C GLY A 765 -10.09 1.26 -0.88
N ALA A 766 -9.28 1.60 0.12
CA ALA A 766 -9.46 2.79 0.95
C ALA A 766 -9.40 4.12 0.18
N LEU A 767 -8.64 4.16 -0.92
CA LEU A 767 -8.50 5.32 -1.80
C LEU A 767 -9.39 5.28 -3.04
N SER A 768 -10.33 4.33 -3.11
CA SER A 768 -11.25 4.19 -4.25
C SER A 768 -12.06 5.47 -4.56
N GLY A 769 -12.32 6.33 -3.57
CA GLY A 769 -12.97 7.63 -3.73
C GLY A 769 -12.04 8.85 -3.66
N TYR A 770 -10.73 8.66 -3.51
CA TYR A 770 -9.73 9.72 -3.42
C TYR A 770 -9.40 10.25 -4.81
N ARG A 771 -9.70 11.53 -5.06
CA ARG A 771 -9.55 12.18 -6.38
C ARG A 771 -8.92 13.57 -6.23
N PRO A 772 -7.63 13.68 -5.84
CA PRO A 772 -6.98 14.96 -5.53
C PRO A 772 -6.92 15.90 -6.75
N TYR A 773 -6.94 15.32 -7.96
CA TYR A 773 -6.96 16.04 -9.24
C TYR A 773 -8.21 15.73 -10.07
N GLY A 774 -9.34 15.48 -9.41
CA GLY A 774 -10.61 15.21 -10.10
C GLY A 774 -11.02 16.38 -11.01
N THR A 775 -11.53 16.07 -12.20
CA THR A 775 -12.02 17.06 -13.16
C THR A 775 -13.43 16.70 -13.64
N PRO A 776 -14.23 17.66 -14.14
CA PRO A 776 -15.55 17.38 -14.66
C PRO A 776 -15.52 16.31 -15.76
N ASP A 777 -16.30 15.24 -15.56
CA ASP A 777 -16.38 14.06 -16.43
C ASP A 777 -15.01 13.40 -16.76
N ASP A 778 -13.98 13.69 -15.96
CA ASP A 778 -12.61 13.22 -16.13
C ASP A 778 -11.95 13.58 -17.46
N MET A 779 -12.41 14.69 -18.09
CA MET A 779 -11.91 15.18 -19.39
C MET A 779 -10.77 16.21 -19.27
N GLY A 780 -10.18 16.34 -18.09
CA GLY A 780 -9.20 17.38 -17.79
C GLY A 780 -9.83 18.77 -17.64
N SER A 781 -9.07 19.70 -17.07
CA SER A 781 -9.48 21.07 -16.84
C SER A 781 -8.35 22.03 -17.11
N ILE A 782 -8.46 22.73 -18.25
CA ILE A 782 -7.53 23.82 -18.58
C ILE A 782 -7.56 24.93 -17.54
N GLU A 783 -8.73 25.22 -16.94
CA GLU A 783 -8.83 26.27 -15.93
C GLU A 783 -8.03 25.92 -14.67
N LEU A 784 -8.22 24.70 -14.13
CA LEU A 784 -7.50 24.26 -12.94
C LEU A 784 -6.00 24.15 -13.21
N ALA A 785 -5.62 23.57 -14.36
CA ALA A 785 -4.23 23.46 -14.76
C ALA A 785 -3.56 24.84 -14.95
N MET A 786 -4.26 25.81 -15.57
CA MET A 786 -3.78 27.18 -15.68
C MET A 786 -3.67 27.87 -14.32
N ASN A 787 -4.54 27.57 -13.35
CA ASN A 787 -4.46 28.13 -12.00
C ASN A 787 -3.26 27.59 -11.22
N GLU A 788 -2.90 26.33 -11.41
CA GLU A 788 -1.63 25.79 -10.93
C GLU A 788 -0.44 26.44 -11.65
N MET A 789 -0.46 26.50 -12.98
CA MET A 789 0.64 27.11 -13.75
C MET A 789 0.92 28.57 -13.37
N LYS A 790 -0.09 29.38 -13.05
CA LYS A 790 0.08 30.77 -12.57
C LYS A 790 0.91 30.88 -11.29
N GLN A 791 1.00 29.80 -10.52
CA GLN A 791 1.80 29.72 -9.29
C GLN A 791 3.21 29.22 -9.58
N SER A 792 3.44 28.60 -10.74
CA SER A 792 4.75 28.09 -11.14
C SER A 792 5.74 29.20 -11.46
N ARG A 793 7.01 28.97 -11.12
CA ARG A 793 8.12 29.86 -11.53
C ARG A 793 8.37 29.86 -13.04
N TYR A 794 7.84 28.88 -13.77
CA TYR A 794 7.98 28.76 -15.22
C TYR A 794 6.90 29.54 -16.00
N ASP A 795 5.98 30.20 -15.29
CA ASP A 795 5.04 31.20 -15.82
C ASP A 795 5.14 32.52 -15.02
N PRO A 796 6.27 33.24 -15.12
CA PRO A 796 6.45 34.50 -14.39
C PRO A 796 5.42 35.58 -14.80
N ALA A 797 4.82 35.46 -15.99
CA ALA A 797 3.77 36.35 -16.47
C ALA A 797 2.39 36.06 -15.84
N ARG A 798 2.24 34.93 -15.12
CA ARG A 798 0.96 34.43 -14.58
C ARG A 798 -0.12 34.36 -15.64
N SER A 799 0.26 33.93 -16.83
CA SER A 799 -0.62 33.75 -17.99
C SER A 799 -1.47 32.48 -17.90
N GLY A 800 -1.07 31.53 -17.05
CA GLY A 800 -1.56 30.16 -17.01
C GLY A 800 -0.84 29.21 -17.97
N MET A 801 0.15 29.69 -18.72
CA MET A 801 0.93 28.87 -19.65
C MET A 801 2.40 28.86 -19.27
N CYS A 802 3.05 27.71 -19.42
CA CYS A 802 4.50 27.67 -19.32
C CYS A 802 5.14 28.41 -20.50
N SER A 803 5.77 29.54 -20.18
CA SER A 803 6.43 30.42 -21.13
C SER A 803 7.95 30.26 -21.14
N ALA A 804 8.51 29.53 -20.16
CA ALA A 804 9.93 29.23 -20.10
C ALA A 804 10.36 28.31 -21.26
N SER A 805 11.59 28.50 -21.76
CA SER A 805 12.15 27.68 -22.84
C SER A 805 12.30 26.21 -22.45
N VAL A 806 12.50 25.92 -21.17
CA VAL A 806 12.62 24.54 -20.63
C VAL A 806 11.32 23.74 -20.76
N CYS A 807 10.18 24.38 -20.99
CA CYS A 807 8.90 23.69 -21.25
C CYS A 807 8.70 23.34 -22.73
N LYS A 808 9.65 23.67 -23.60
CA LYS A 808 9.54 23.40 -25.03
C LYS A 808 10.48 22.26 -25.40
N HIS A 809 10.03 21.36 -26.27
CA HIS A 809 10.83 20.25 -26.77
C HIS A 809 11.34 19.35 -25.63
N VAL A 810 10.46 19.09 -24.66
CA VAL A 810 10.75 18.21 -23.54
C VAL A 810 10.76 16.77 -24.06
N LEU A 811 11.88 16.08 -23.93
CA LEU A 811 11.97 14.66 -24.26
C LEU A 811 10.95 13.87 -23.43
N ALA A 812 10.18 13.02 -24.10
CA ALA A 812 9.23 12.14 -23.46
C ALA A 812 9.30 10.73 -24.07
N ALA A 813 9.40 9.71 -23.23
CA ALA A 813 9.45 8.32 -23.64
C ALA A 813 8.03 7.72 -23.70
N THR A 814 7.82 6.79 -24.62
CA THR A 814 6.64 5.93 -24.64
C THR A 814 6.99 4.55 -25.19
N ILE A 815 6.21 3.53 -24.84
CA ILE A 815 6.46 2.14 -25.27
C ILE A 815 6.31 2.04 -26.80
N PRO A 816 7.17 1.28 -27.51
CA PRO A 816 7.03 1.07 -28.95
C PRO A 816 5.72 0.36 -29.33
N MET A 817 5.33 0.47 -30.60
CA MET A 817 4.20 -0.29 -31.12
C MET A 817 4.46 -1.81 -31.07
N GLY A 818 3.54 -2.56 -30.45
CA GLY A 818 3.59 -4.02 -30.35
C GLY A 818 2.73 -4.74 -31.40
N THR A 819 2.69 -6.08 -31.33
CA THR A 819 1.95 -6.95 -32.27
C THR A 819 0.64 -7.52 -31.71
N THR A 820 0.33 -7.28 -30.44
CA THR A 820 -0.88 -7.76 -29.75
C THR A 820 -2.14 -7.01 -30.16
N LEU A 821 -3.30 -7.37 -29.58
CA LEU A 821 -4.59 -6.72 -29.86
C LEU A 821 -4.59 -5.22 -29.58
N PHE A 822 -3.99 -4.77 -28.47
CA PHE A 822 -4.04 -3.36 -28.08
C PHE A 822 -3.51 -2.41 -29.18
N PRO A 823 -2.28 -2.58 -29.71
CA PRO A 823 -1.81 -1.81 -30.87
C PRO A 823 -2.65 -1.99 -32.14
N ARG A 824 -3.09 -3.22 -32.44
CA ARG A 824 -3.89 -3.53 -33.65
C ARG A 824 -5.24 -2.82 -33.66
N LEU A 825 -5.89 -2.69 -32.49
CA LEU A 825 -7.24 -2.17 -32.36
C LEU A 825 -7.29 -0.68 -32.02
N TYR A 826 -6.33 -0.18 -31.24
CA TYR A 826 -6.39 1.15 -30.65
C TYR A 826 -5.16 2.02 -30.91
N GLY A 827 -4.23 1.57 -31.76
CA GLY A 827 -3.02 2.33 -32.11
C GLY A 827 -1.89 2.27 -31.06
N GLY A 828 -2.14 1.61 -29.91
CA GLY A 828 -1.14 1.28 -28.91
C GLY A 828 -0.65 2.48 -28.09
N PHE A 829 0.46 2.29 -27.38
CA PHE A 829 1.08 3.32 -26.54
C PHE A 829 1.46 4.62 -27.29
N PRO A 830 1.93 4.59 -28.56
CA PRO A 830 2.16 5.82 -29.32
C PRO A 830 0.90 6.69 -29.52
N HIS A 831 -0.29 6.08 -29.60
CA HIS A 831 -1.54 6.84 -29.70
C HIS A 831 -1.85 7.57 -28.38
N LEU A 832 -1.68 6.89 -27.24
CA LEU A 832 -1.80 7.50 -25.92
C LEU A 832 -0.81 8.66 -25.73
N GLY A 833 0.46 8.45 -26.11
CA GLY A 833 1.49 9.50 -26.06
C GLY A 833 1.13 10.74 -26.88
N ALA A 834 0.47 10.57 -28.03
CA ALA A 834 0.00 11.69 -28.85
C ALA A 834 -1.16 12.48 -28.19
N LEU A 835 -2.08 11.80 -27.51
CA LEU A 835 -3.16 12.44 -26.73
C LEU A 835 -2.59 13.27 -25.58
N ILE A 836 -1.69 12.66 -24.80
CA ILE A 836 -0.99 13.32 -23.69
C ILE A 836 -0.21 14.55 -24.19
N THR A 837 0.49 14.43 -25.32
CA THR A 837 1.20 15.56 -25.95
C THR A 837 0.24 16.69 -26.31
N GLY A 838 -0.94 16.34 -26.83
CA GLY A 838 -2.01 17.29 -27.12
C GLY A 838 -2.48 18.05 -25.88
N ASP A 839 -2.68 17.34 -24.76
CA ASP A 839 -3.11 17.93 -23.49
C ASP A 839 -2.06 18.86 -22.90
N LEU A 840 -0.81 18.42 -22.76
CA LEU A 840 0.27 19.22 -22.19
C LEU A 840 0.55 20.49 -23.02
N SER A 841 0.34 20.45 -24.33
CA SER A 841 0.50 21.63 -25.19
C SER A 841 -0.46 22.77 -24.84
N LYS A 842 -1.64 22.46 -24.28
CA LYS A 842 -2.66 23.45 -23.88
C LYS A 842 -2.18 24.35 -22.72
N ILE A 843 -1.26 23.85 -21.91
CA ILE A 843 -0.61 24.61 -20.82
C ILE A 843 0.81 25.06 -21.18
N GLY A 844 1.18 24.99 -22.45
CA GLY A 844 2.46 25.47 -22.95
C GLY A 844 3.64 24.51 -22.72
N ILE A 845 3.40 23.24 -22.45
CA ILE A 845 4.45 22.22 -22.40
C ILE A 845 4.44 21.45 -23.73
N THR A 846 5.51 21.53 -24.53
CA THR A 846 5.60 20.81 -25.80
C THR A 846 6.62 19.68 -25.71
N LEU A 847 6.26 18.51 -26.23
CA LEU A 847 7.04 17.29 -26.08
C LEU A 847 7.70 16.87 -27.40
N ASP A 848 8.90 16.32 -27.30
CA ASP A 848 9.55 15.53 -28.35
C ASP A 848 9.41 14.05 -27.93
N VAL A 849 8.37 13.38 -28.44
CA VAL A 849 8.04 12.00 -28.05
C VAL A 849 8.90 11.01 -28.83
N GLU A 850 9.61 10.13 -28.11
CA GLU A 850 10.32 8.99 -28.69
C GLU A 850 9.67 7.67 -28.26
N SER A 851 9.43 6.79 -29.24
CA SER A 851 8.77 5.49 -29.03
C SER A 851 9.62 4.31 -29.47
N THR A 852 10.95 4.44 -29.42
CA THR A 852 11.85 3.36 -29.84
C THR A 852 12.06 2.37 -28.70
N ARG A 853 12.45 1.12 -29.00
CA ARG A 853 12.85 0.19 -27.93
C ARG A 853 14.05 0.74 -27.13
N ALA A 854 14.98 1.42 -27.80
CA ALA A 854 16.17 1.99 -27.16
C ALA A 854 15.86 3.03 -26.08
N ILE A 855 14.82 3.88 -26.28
CA ILE A 855 14.42 4.85 -25.26
C ILE A 855 13.54 4.21 -24.18
N SER A 856 12.66 3.29 -24.56
CA SER A 856 11.80 2.57 -23.61
C SER A 856 12.61 1.68 -22.66
N ASP A 857 13.71 1.08 -23.11
CA ASP A 857 14.59 0.26 -22.26
C ASP A 857 15.42 1.12 -21.28
N GLN A 858 15.40 2.45 -21.44
CA GLN A 858 16.06 3.41 -20.55
C GLN A 858 15.11 4.08 -19.56
N THR A 859 13.79 3.83 -19.64
CA THR A 859 12.86 4.35 -18.63
C THR A 859 13.18 3.73 -17.27
N GLY A 860 12.99 4.50 -16.21
CA GLY A 860 13.43 4.13 -14.86
C GLY A 860 14.95 4.23 -14.61
N ASN A 861 15.81 4.40 -15.62
CA ASN A 861 17.26 4.59 -15.42
C ASN A 861 17.58 6.05 -15.03
N PRO A 862 18.03 6.33 -13.79
CA PRO A 862 18.31 7.69 -13.36
C PRO A 862 19.39 8.39 -14.20
N ALA A 863 20.36 7.65 -14.75
CA ALA A 863 21.44 8.20 -15.56
C ALA A 863 21.01 8.56 -17.00
N ALA A 864 19.89 8.00 -17.49
CA ALA A 864 19.33 8.34 -18.79
C ALA A 864 18.73 9.76 -18.81
N ARG A 865 18.34 10.28 -17.63
CA ARG A 865 17.81 11.65 -17.45
C ARG A 865 16.62 11.94 -18.37
N ILE A 866 15.72 10.96 -18.49
CA ILE A 866 14.45 11.10 -19.21
C ILE A 866 13.52 11.98 -18.36
N PRO A 867 13.03 13.14 -18.87
CA PRO A 867 12.15 14.02 -18.12
C PRO A 867 10.76 13.44 -17.85
N LEU A 868 10.22 12.70 -18.82
CA LEU A 868 8.89 12.11 -18.80
C LEU A 868 8.88 10.70 -19.36
N ASP A 869 8.26 9.77 -18.64
CA ASP A 869 7.72 8.53 -19.22
C ASP A 869 6.19 8.69 -19.29
N LEU A 870 5.62 8.65 -20.50
CA LEU A 870 4.20 8.91 -20.72
C LEU A 870 3.31 7.69 -20.47
N THR A 871 3.91 6.50 -20.42
CA THR A 871 3.17 5.23 -20.45
C THR A 871 3.74 4.23 -19.45
N LEU A 872 4.26 4.73 -18.33
CA LEU A 872 4.83 3.91 -17.26
C LEU A 872 3.81 2.86 -16.84
N GLY A 873 4.22 1.59 -16.81
CA GLY A 873 3.46 0.52 -16.21
C GLY A 873 3.94 0.27 -14.79
N ILE A 874 3.02 0.34 -13.83
CA ILE A 874 3.31 0.07 -12.42
C ILE A 874 2.51 -1.18 -12.05
N GLY A 875 3.21 -2.20 -11.57
CA GLY A 875 2.62 -3.45 -11.11
C GLY A 875 3.16 -3.82 -9.74
N VAL A 876 2.61 -4.89 -9.17
CA VAL A 876 2.92 -5.34 -7.81
C VAL A 876 4.07 -6.34 -7.81
N ASN A 877 5.07 -6.14 -6.95
CA ASN A 877 6.17 -7.11 -6.77
C ASN A 877 5.79 -8.22 -5.78
N TRP A 878 5.01 -7.88 -4.75
CA TRP A 878 4.36 -8.79 -3.81
C TRP A 878 3.15 -8.08 -3.20
N MET A 879 2.12 -8.83 -2.78
CA MET A 879 0.85 -8.29 -2.27
C MET A 879 1.01 -7.60 -0.90
N SER A 880 1.65 -6.43 -0.90
CA SER A 880 1.76 -5.48 0.20
C SER A 880 1.99 -4.09 -0.40
N ALA A 881 1.38 -3.07 0.19
CA ALA A 881 1.62 -1.68 -0.19
C ALA A 881 3.11 -1.29 -0.13
N SER A 882 3.90 -1.93 0.75
CA SER A 882 5.36 -1.69 0.82
C SER A 882 6.06 -1.92 -0.52
N SER A 883 5.53 -2.85 -1.34
CA SER A 883 6.14 -3.25 -2.60
C SER A 883 6.22 -2.14 -3.63
N ALA A 884 5.29 -1.17 -3.60
CA ALA A 884 5.29 -0.03 -4.51
C ALA A 884 6.29 1.04 -4.03
N PHE A 885 6.16 1.48 -2.78
CA PHE A 885 6.98 2.59 -2.26
C PHE A 885 8.45 2.22 -2.10
N SER A 886 8.75 1.02 -1.59
CA SER A 886 10.14 0.61 -1.32
C SER A 886 10.95 0.40 -2.59
N THR A 887 10.31 0.07 -3.72
CA THR A 887 11.00 -0.15 -5.01
C THR A 887 11.06 1.08 -5.90
N ASP A 888 10.16 2.04 -5.71
CA ASP A 888 10.07 3.19 -6.61
C ASP A 888 10.61 4.49 -5.98
N PHE A 889 10.50 4.64 -4.64
CA PHE A 889 10.75 5.91 -3.97
C PHE A 889 11.78 5.86 -2.84
N SER A 890 12.53 4.77 -2.71
CA SER A 890 13.55 4.64 -1.69
C SER A 890 14.94 5.00 -2.22
N SER A 891 15.85 5.44 -1.35
CA SER A 891 17.26 5.64 -1.74
C SER A 891 17.95 4.35 -2.19
N GLN A 892 17.41 3.18 -1.88
CA GLN A 892 17.94 1.88 -2.30
C GLN A 892 17.41 1.46 -3.68
N ALA A 893 16.22 1.93 -4.06
CA ALA A 893 15.56 1.65 -5.32
C ALA A 893 14.85 2.92 -5.81
N VAL A 894 15.59 3.71 -6.60
CA VAL A 894 15.18 5.02 -7.09
C VAL A 894 14.58 4.87 -8.49
N SER A 895 13.31 5.22 -8.67
CA SER A 895 12.64 5.23 -9.98
C SER A 895 13.07 6.40 -10.88
N GLY A 896 12.48 6.52 -12.08
CA GLY A 896 12.70 7.65 -12.99
C GLY A 896 12.24 9.01 -12.42
N SER A 897 11.35 9.00 -11.43
CA SER A 897 10.92 10.19 -10.68
C SER A 897 12.04 10.82 -9.84
N LEU A 898 13.01 10.00 -9.44
CA LEU A 898 14.10 10.28 -8.51
C LEU A 898 13.68 10.56 -7.07
N VAL A 899 12.41 10.41 -6.69
CA VAL A 899 12.04 10.49 -5.27
C VAL A 899 12.86 9.45 -4.49
N GLY A 900 13.40 9.86 -3.33
CA GLY A 900 14.31 9.03 -2.54
C GLY A 900 15.79 9.22 -2.88
N ALA A 901 16.15 9.79 -4.04
CA ALA A 901 17.55 9.93 -4.43
C ALA A 901 18.36 10.81 -3.46
N THR A 902 19.49 10.27 -3.01
CA THR A 902 20.46 11.01 -2.18
C THR A 902 21.22 12.05 -3.01
N SER A 903 21.76 13.07 -2.34
CA SER A 903 22.63 14.07 -3.00
C SER A 903 23.84 13.44 -3.71
N ASP A 904 24.32 12.29 -3.23
CA ASP A 904 25.50 11.60 -3.80
C ASP A 904 25.14 10.85 -5.07
N GLN A 905 23.99 10.14 -5.07
CA GLN A 905 23.43 9.50 -6.25
C GLN A 905 23.14 10.53 -7.36
N LEU A 906 22.50 11.65 -7.02
CA LEU A 906 22.22 12.73 -7.97
C LEU A 906 23.50 13.24 -8.64
N ARG A 907 24.58 13.46 -7.87
CA ARG A 907 25.88 13.86 -8.43
C ARG A 907 26.50 12.77 -9.30
N ALA A 908 26.38 11.50 -8.91
CA ALA A 908 26.90 10.38 -9.68
C ALA A 908 26.19 10.22 -11.04
N TRP A 909 24.88 10.47 -11.09
CA TRP A 909 24.08 10.45 -12.32
C TRP A 909 24.14 11.75 -13.12
N GLY A 910 24.89 12.76 -12.64
CA GLY A 910 25.14 14.00 -13.37
C GLY A 910 24.00 15.02 -13.32
N TYR A 911 23.19 15.00 -12.26
CA TYR A 911 22.21 16.05 -11.97
C TYR A 911 22.88 17.26 -11.29
N SER A 912 22.36 18.46 -11.59
CA SER A 912 22.85 19.72 -11.03
C SER A 912 22.16 20.12 -9.71
N VAL A 913 20.99 19.54 -9.43
CA VAL A 913 20.25 19.78 -8.19
C VAL A 913 20.95 19.10 -7.01
N ALA A 914 20.90 19.76 -5.86
CA ALA A 914 21.52 19.23 -4.64
C ALA A 914 20.66 18.17 -3.94
N SER A 915 19.34 18.19 -4.18
CA SER A 915 18.37 17.30 -3.55
C SER A 915 17.07 17.28 -4.36
N VAL A 916 16.36 16.16 -4.22
CA VAL A 916 14.96 15.96 -4.57
C VAL A 916 14.23 15.50 -3.30
N PRO A 917 12.89 15.44 -3.27
CA PRO A 917 12.20 14.89 -2.11
C PRO A 917 12.67 13.48 -1.79
N ASN A 918 12.89 13.20 -0.51
CA ASN A 918 13.23 11.88 -0.01
C ASN A 918 12.21 11.53 1.08
N ILE A 919 11.64 10.34 0.99
CA ILE A 919 10.62 9.82 1.90
C ILE A 919 11.06 8.54 2.60
N ASP A 920 12.38 8.27 2.64
CA ASP A 920 12.92 7.06 3.28
C ASP A 920 12.44 6.96 4.74
N SER A 921 12.47 8.06 5.50
CA SER A 921 12.00 8.06 6.89
C SER A 921 10.50 7.72 7.03
N ARG A 922 9.67 8.05 6.04
CA ARG A 922 8.24 7.71 6.03
C ARG A 922 8.01 6.26 5.60
N ILE A 923 8.80 5.77 4.65
CA ILE A 923 8.81 4.33 4.28
C ILE A 923 9.25 3.49 5.47
N ASP A 924 10.34 3.88 6.14
CA ASP A 924 10.87 3.23 7.34
C ASP A 924 9.83 3.20 8.46
N GLU A 925 9.08 4.28 8.66
CA GLU A 925 7.98 4.33 9.63
C GLU A 925 6.90 3.27 9.31
N CYS A 926 6.41 3.22 8.07
CA CYS A 926 5.37 2.26 7.68
C CYS A 926 5.85 0.81 7.68
N MET A 927 7.15 0.57 7.42
CA MET A 927 7.77 -0.76 7.53
C MET A 927 7.94 -1.24 8.97
N LEU A 928 7.82 -0.34 9.95
CA LEU A 928 7.96 -0.67 11.37
C LEU A 928 6.62 -0.97 12.06
N SER A 929 5.48 -0.63 11.45
CA SER A 929 4.15 -1.01 11.93
C SER A 929 3.73 -2.36 11.33
N SER A 930 3.03 -3.18 12.11
CA SER A 930 2.47 -4.46 11.69
C SER A 930 0.94 -4.40 11.54
N GLU A 931 0.21 -3.89 12.54
CA GLU A 931 -1.27 -3.83 12.50
C GLU A 931 -1.81 -2.57 11.80
N ARG A 932 -1.19 -1.40 12.03
CA ARG A 932 -1.59 -0.13 11.37
C ARG A 932 -0.85 0.14 10.06
N GLN A 933 -0.13 -0.85 9.58
CA GLN A 933 0.71 -0.73 8.41
C GLN A 933 -0.06 -0.20 7.20
N ASN A 934 -1.27 -0.72 6.94
CA ASN A 934 -2.07 -0.30 5.81
C ASN A 934 -2.46 1.19 5.90
N GLN A 935 -2.88 1.65 7.08
CA GLN A 935 -3.22 3.08 7.31
C GLN A 935 -2.00 4.00 7.05
N CYS A 936 -0.81 3.58 7.47
CA CYS A 936 0.42 4.32 7.22
C CYS A 936 0.73 4.45 5.72
N TRP A 937 0.62 3.35 4.98
CA TRP A 937 0.85 3.37 3.53
C TRP A 937 -0.16 4.24 2.78
N ILE A 938 -1.42 4.23 3.21
CA ILE A 938 -2.46 5.06 2.62
C ILE A 938 -2.20 6.56 2.87
N ALA A 939 -1.80 6.91 4.10
CA ALA A 939 -1.38 8.28 4.40
C ALA A 939 -0.16 8.69 3.54
N LEU A 940 0.76 7.75 3.28
CA LEU A 940 1.90 7.99 2.40
C LEU A 940 1.48 8.15 0.92
N ASP A 941 0.50 7.39 0.40
CA ASP A 941 -0.04 7.60 -0.95
C ASP A 941 -0.66 8.99 -1.07
N VAL A 942 -1.48 9.40 -0.10
CA VAL A 942 -2.05 10.76 -0.05
C VAL A 942 -0.94 11.82 -0.08
N TYR A 943 0.11 11.67 0.75
CA TYR A 943 1.26 12.56 0.77
C TYR A 943 2.01 12.58 -0.58
N VAL A 944 2.26 11.41 -1.18
CA VAL A 944 2.90 11.28 -2.49
C VAL A 944 2.08 12.00 -3.56
N MET A 945 0.76 11.85 -3.54
CA MET A 945 -0.11 12.42 -4.56
C MET A 945 -0.39 13.91 -4.37
N GLU A 946 -0.38 14.46 -3.16
CA GLU A 946 -0.63 15.90 -2.93
C GLU A 946 0.64 16.73 -2.76
N LYS A 947 1.64 16.24 -2.03
CA LYS A 947 2.85 17.01 -1.68
C LYS A 947 3.97 16.81 -2.67
N LEU A 948 4.20 15.57 -3.10
CA LEU A 948 5.30 15.25 -4.02
C LEU A 948 4.86 15.33 -5.49
N VAL A 949 3.73 14.73 -5.82
CA VAL A 949 3.15 14.65 -7.17
C VAL A 949 4.15 14.11 -8.21
N PRO A 950 4.86 12.97 -7.96
CA PRO A 950 5.88 12.48 -8.88
C PRO A 950 5.32 11.92 -10.20
N MET A 951 4.01 11.71 -10.24
CA MET A 951 3.33 11.15 -11.40
C MET A 951 1.92 11.64 -11.57
N ALA A 952 1.35 11.31 -12.73
CA ALA A 952 -0.06 11.49 -13.06
C ALA A 952 -0.67 10.15 -13.48
N PRO A 953 -1.22 9.36 -12.53
CA PRO A 953 -1.93 8.12 -12.82
C PRO A 953 -3.16 8.41 -13.68
N TYR A 954 -3.46 7.56 -14.67
CA TYR A 954 -4.60 7.77 -15.55
C TYR A 954 -5.47 6.53 -15.80
N LEU A 955 -4.95 5.30 -15.68
CA LEU A 955 -5.83 4.12 -15.61
C LEU A 955 -5.27 2.98 -14.76
N THR A 956 -6.17 2.19 -14.16
CA THR A 956 -5.94 0.77 -13.80
C THR A 956 -6.45 -0.10 -14.93
N GLU A 957 -5.74 -1.16 -15.25
CA GLU A 957 -6.11 -2.09 -16.32
C GLU A 957 -7.05 -3.19 -15.80
N ASN A 958 -7.93 -3.68 -16.66
CA ASN A 958 -8.79 -4.83 -16.38
C ASN A 958 -8.35 -6.06 -17.19
N VAL A 959 -8.58 -7.24 -16.63
CA VAL A 959 -8.52 -8.51 -17.35
C VAL A 959 -9.92 -8.91 -17.79
N ILE A 960 -10.06 -9.22 -19.08
CA ILE A 960 -11.33 -9.62 -19.69
C ILE A 960 -11.24 -11.08 -20.13
N ASP A 961 -12.03 -11.93 -19.48
CA ASP A 961 -12.17 -13.34 -19.83
C ASP A 961 -13.53 -13.64 -20.45
N VAL A 962 -13.53 -14.49 -21.48
CA VAL A 962 -14.76 -15.10 -22.00
C VAL A 962 -14.84 -16.51 -21.45
N VAL A 963 -15.89 -16.80 -20.68
CA VAL A 963 -16.06 -18.04 -19.93
C VAL A 963 -17.26 -18.82 -20.51
N PRO A 964 -17.03 -19.87 -21.32
CA PRO A 964 -18.07 -20.74 -21.84
C PRO A 964 -18.89 -21.41 -20.75
N LYS A 965 -20.15 -21.73 -21.03
CA LYS A 965 -21.07 -22.44 -20.12
C LYS A 965 -20.52 -23.80 -19.61
N ARG A 966 -19.55 -24.38 -20.32
CA ARG A 966 -18.84 -25.59 -19.88
C ARG A 966 -18.02 -25.34 -18.62
N VAL A 967 -17.51 -24.14 -18.42
CA VAL A 967 -16.91 -23.69 -17.16
C VAL A 967 -18.06 -23.34 -16.21
N VAL A 968 -18.28 -24.18 -15.21
CA VAL A 968 -19.42 -24.07 -14.28
C VAL A 968 -19.07 -23.31 -13.01
N HIS A 969 -17.78 -23.10 -12.77
CA HIS A 969 -17.26 -22.24 -11.71
C HIS A 969 -16.01 -21.53 -12.22
N TYR A 970 -15.94 -20.22 -12.00
CA TYR A 970 -14.83 -19.34 -12.36
C TYR A 970 -14.55 -18.43 -11.17
N SER A 971 -13.27 -18.15 -10.93
CA SER A 971 -12.81 -17.12 -10.00
C SER A 971 -11.61 -16.42 -10.63
N PHE A 972 -11.29 -15.23 -10.15
CA PHE A 972 -10.10 -14.45 -10.51
C PHE A 972 -9.11 -14.53 -9.35
N ASP A 973 -7.82 -14.70 -9.62
CA ASP A 973 -6.77 -14.66 -8.60
C ASP A 973 -6.12 -13.28 -8.62
N GLN A 974 -6.40 -12.48 -7.58
CA GLN A 974 -5.81 -11.15 -7.47
C GLN A 974 -4.28 -11.21 -7.41
N SER A 975 -3.71 -12.21 -6.73
CA SER A 975 -2.27 -12.26 -6.47
C SER A 975 -1.44 -12.57 -7.71
N SER A 976 -2.07 -13.04 -8.78
CA SER A 976 -1.40 -13.32 -10.06
C SER A 976 -1.98 -12.54 -11.23
N ASP A 977 -3.06 -11.76 -11.03
CA ASP A 977 -3.80 -11.05 -12.07
C ASP A 977 -4.39 -11.93 -13.19
N GLU A 978 -4.79 -13.16 -12.87
CA GLU A 978 -5.28 -14.14 -13.85
C GLU A 978 -6.53 -14.90 -13.38
N ALA A 979 -7.14 -15.68 -14.27
CA ALA A 979 -8.19 -16.61 -13.89
C ALA A 979 -7.65 -17.68 -12.91
N ALA A 980 -8.28 -17.83 -11.74
CA ALA A 980 -7.86 -18.75 -10.68
C ALA A 980 -8.07 -20.22 -11.08
N LEU A 981 -7.01 -20.86 -11.60
CA LEU A 981 -7.05 -22.19 -12.20
C LEU A 981 -7.37 -23.30 -11.19
N ASP A 982 -7.04 -23.11 -9.92
CA ASP A 982 -7.38 -24.03 -8.83
C ASP A 982 -8.84 -23.92 -8.39
N GLN A 983 -9.50 -22.78 -8.65
CA GLN A 983 -10.91 -22.55 -8.36
C GLN A 983 -11.82 -22.95 -9.52
N ILE A 984 -11.32 -23.06 -10.75
CA ILE A 984 -12.14 -23.38 -11.91
C ILE A 984 -12.67 -24.82 -11.86
N ALA A 985 -13.95 -24.98 -12.19
CA ALA A 985 -14.59 -26.29 -12.40
C ALA A 985 -15.26 -26.34 -13.79
N VAL A 986 -15.21 -27.52 -14.43
CA VAL A 986 -15.84 -27.75 -15.74
C VAL A 986 -16.90 -28.84 -15.65
N ALA A 987 -17.96 -28.71 -16.45
CA ALA A 987 -18.91 -29.79 -16.67
C ALA A 987 -18.22 -30.98 -17.36
N GLY A 988 -18.48 -32.19 -16.83
CA GLY A 988 -17.94 -33.46 -17.33
C GLY A 988 -18.43 -33.85 -18.72
#